data_AF-A0A9R0R1I3-F1
#
_entry.id   AF-A0A9R0R1I3-F1
#
_cell.length_a   1.000
_cell.length_b   1.000
_cell.length_c   1.000
_cell.angle_alpha   90.00
_cell.angle_beta   90.00
_cell.angle_gamma   90.00
#
_symmetry.space_group_name_H-M   'P 1'
#
loop_
_entity.id
_entity.type
_entity.pdbx_description
1 polymer ?
#
loop_
_entity_poly.entity_id
_entity_poly.type
_entity_poly.pdbx_seq_one_letter_code
_entity_poly.pdbx_strand_id
1 'polypeptide(L)'
;MASPSRPALPPHLRLLSPRQLPPLRSPRRRGAGSRVLSSLPSPSPSPPSQQRVSTASLEHGPGPGPALSAEVARLSAARARLRAARSLGDKLRALDAEPRVAAFFGDASSRGVLGGLRPREAYLLKCLVAAGQDHVLGAELGWAGGGHERHRNGSGGGSALREALYSLADLVGRWSEEGAAKDEAGSGETELLLGRLLKFLGDIEEFYDCVGGIIGYQIMALELLSVSKSKDSKHRHSKDKFVDFHVPTGLNLLEDTEYASQAAMWGIEGLPELGEIYPIGGAGDRLGLMDSDTGESLPAALLPYCGRSLLEGLMRDLQAREFLHFKIFGKQCITPVAVMTSSVKNNHEHIVAICERLEWFGRGRENFRLFEQPLVPVVNAEDGKWLISESLLPVGKPGGHGAIWKLACDRGVFEWLYCHGRKGATVRQVSNVVAATDLTLMALAGIGLRHNKKLGFASCERRPGATEGVNVLIEKQNLDGLWEYGITCIEYTEFEKYGISEPTATNGSLQASYPANTNILYVDLQAAQEVGSRKNASCLPGIVLNLKKAVSYVDHLGFECSAAGGRLECTMQNIADNFMNTYSYRCSEGIESELDTFIVYNERKKVTSSAKRKLKPEDRSLHQTPEGSLLDIMRNAHDLLSSCSIEVPKVKDNNEYLHSGLPFLIFLHPALGPFWDIIKQKFIGGSISKGSELQIEVAEFLWEDVELDGSLIILADNIMGPTKRNTHGEQILHYGARCGRCKLQNVKIVNEGISWDSPSNVYWQHHVERSESLKIILHGNAEFEAKDVLLKGNHMFEVPDGHRMCILQNEAGFVVKLDPIKKEMMDSGTWYWEYTVDGAHVKLNMVDP
;
A
#
# COMPACT_ATOMS: atom_id res chain seq x y z
N MET A 1 -46.87 24.28 17.21
CA MET A 1 -48.30 24.52 16.90
C MET A 1 -48.40 25.05 15.48
N ALA A 2 -49.43 24.81 14.66
CA ALA A 2 -50.39 23.70 14.57
C ALA A 2 -51.13 23.83 13.21
N SER A 3 -51.44 22.72 12.52
CA SER A 3 -52.02 22.74 11.16
C SER A 3 -53.55 22.76 11.13
N PRO A 4 -54.15 23.46 10.14
CA PRO A 4 -55.19 22.87 9.26
C PRO A 4 -55.09 23.39 7.79
N SER A 5 -55.74 22.82 6.75
CA SER A 5 -56.31 21.47 6.50
C SER A 5 -56.51 21.28 4.96
N ARG A 6 -57.70 20.87 4.48
CA ARG A 6 -58.15 20.76 3.05
C ARG A 6 -59.69 20.83 2.98
N PRO A 7 -60.28 21.18 1.82
CA PRO A 7 -61.11 20.19 1.09
C PRO A 7 -60.87 20.19 -0.45
N ALA A 8 -61.70 19.50 -1.27
CA ALA A 8 -61.37 19.22 -2.69
C ALA A 8 -62.57 18.89 -3.65
N LEU A 9 -62.38 19.15 -4.97
CA LEU A 9 -63.02 18.55 -6.19
C LEU A 9 -64.55 18.75 -6.43
N PRO A 10 -65.12 18.45 -7.64
CA PRO A 10 -64.60 18.35 -9.03
C PRO A 10 -65.30 19.38 -10.02
N PRO A 11 -66.27 19.09 -10.94
CA PRO A 11 -66.31 18.17 -12.12
C PRO A 11 -66.81 18.76 -13.50
N HIS A 12 -66.08 18.46 -14.61
CA HIS A 12 -66.58 18.27 -16.01
C HIS A 12 -67.21 19.48 -16.80
N LEU A 13 -67.53 19.46 -18.12
CA LEU A 13 -67.68 18.41 -19.17
C LEU A 13 -67.64 19.02 -20.61
N ARG A 14 -67.28 18.21 -21.65
CA ARG A 14 -67.61 18.25 -23.12
C ARG A 14 -66.53 18.71 -24.12
N LEU A 15 -66.54 18.29 -25.41
CA LEU A 15 -66.83 16.99 -26.10
C LEU A 15 -66.64 17.17 -27.62
N LEU A 16 -65.96 16.27 -28.35
CA LEU A 16 -66.34 15.80 -29.71
C LEU A 16 -65.39 14.70 -30.27
N SER A 17 -65.90 13.91 -31.22
CA SER A 17 -65.28 12.82 -32.01
C SER A 17 -66.09 12.72 -33.34
N PRO A 18 -66.08 11.70 -34.23
CA PRO A 18 -65.36 10.40 -34.28
C PRO A 18 -64.61 10.15 -35.63
N ARG A 19 -63.93 9.02 -35.87
CA ARG A 19 -64.46 7.74 -36.41
C ARG A 19 -63.41 6.62 -36.21
N GLN A 20 -63.74 5.44 -35.64
CA GLN A 20 -64.35 4.23 -36.25
C GLN A 20 -63.39 3.46 -37.20
N LEU A 21 -63.27 2.12 -37.25
CA LEU A 21 -63.74 0.90 -36.51
C LEU A 21 -63.11 -0.34 -37.27
N PRO A 22 -63.39 -1.67 -37.07
CA PRO A 22 -64.13 -2.43 -36.06
C PRO A 22 -63.24 -3.61 -35.43
N PRO A 23 -63.73 -4.72 -34.81
CA PRO A 23 -63.28 -5.07 -33.45
C PRO A 23 -63.13 -6.61 -33.12
N LEU A 24 -63.26 -6.99 -31.83
CA LEU A 24 -63.56 -8.32 -31.25
C LEU A 24 -62.36 -9.29 -31.10
N ARG A 25 -62.25 -10.13 -30.05
CA ARG A 25 -63.08 -10.35 -28.84
C ARG A 25 -62.24 -10.95 -27.69
N SER A 26 -62.65 -10.73 -26.44
CA SER A 26 -62.21 -11.50 -25.25
C SER A 26 -63.44 -12.10 -24.56
N PRO A 27 -63.34 -13.20 -23.77
CA PRO A 27 -63.09 -13.06 -22.33
C PRO A 27 -62.37 -14.25 -21.64
N ARG A 28 -62.43 -14.27 -20.29
CA ARG A 28 -61.67 -15.10 -19.32
C ARG A 28 -62.24 -16.52 -19.02
N ARG A 29 -61.32 -17.37 -18.52
CA ARG A 29 -61.43 -18.31 -17.36
C ARG A 29 -62.17 -19.68 -17.45
N ARG A 30 -61.52 -20.66 -16.76
CA ARG A 30 -62.03 -21.89 -16.07
C ARG A 30 -62.61 -23.03 -16.94
N GLY A 31 -61.79 -24.07 -17.13
CA GLY A 31 -62.11 -25.29 -17.88
C GLY A 31 -62.80 -26.43 -17.11
N ALA A 32 -62.80 -27.62 -17.73
CA ALA A 32 -63.21 -28.92 -17.18
C ALA A 32 -62.71 -30.09 -18.07
N GLY A 33 -62.44 -31.25 -17.46
CA GLY A 33 -62.18 -32.55 -18.14
C GLY A 33 -60.81 -32.72 -18.82
N SER A 34 -60.21 -33.90 -19.05
CA SER A 34 -60.53 -35.34 -18.89
C SER A 34 -59.95 -36.02 -20.15
N ARG A 35 -59.16 -37.12 -20.15
CA ARG A 35 -58.74 -38.09 -19.10
C ARG A 35 -57.59 -38.98 -19.66
N VAL A 36 -57.01 -39.85 -18.80
CA VAL A 36 -56.38 -41.18 -19.13
C VAL A 36 -55.06 -41.13 -19.95
N LEU A 37 -53.96 -41.87 -19.71
CA LEU A 37 -53.36 -42.74 -18.64
C LEU A 37 -51.84 -42.84 -19.01
N SER A 38 -50.85 -43.33 -18.24
CA SER A 38 -50.60 -43.80 -16.85
C SER A 38 -49.05 -43.75 -16.64
N SER A 39 -48.36 -44.24 -15.60
CA SER A 39 -48.68 -45.01 -14.38
C SER A 39 -47.73 -44.60 -13.23
N LEU A 40 -48.15 -44.80 -11.98
CA LEU A 40 -47.40 -44.61 -10.72
C LEU A 40 -46.66 -45.93 -10.31
N PRO A 41 -45.97 -46.08 -9.14
CA PRO A 41 -45.87 -45.16 -7.98
C PRO A 41 -44.47 -45.00 -7.30
N SER A 42 -44.38 -43.99 -6.44
CA SER A 42 -43.50 -43.97 -5.26
C SER A 42 -44.29 -44.38 -3.99
N PRO A 43 -43.67 -45.01 -2.98
CA PRO A 43 -44.27 -45.20 -1.66
C PRO A 43 -43.87 -44.09 -0.66
N SER A 44 -44.81 -43.75 0.23
CA SER A 44 -44.58 -42.89 1.41
C SER A 44 -45.00 -43.65 2.71
N PRO A 45 -45.17 -43.03 3.89
CA PRO A 45 -44.36 -43.37 5.06
C PRO A 45 -45.09 -44.19 6.14
N SER A 46 -44.39 -44.55 7.23
CA SER A 46 -44.98 -45.13 8.44
C SER A 46 -44.18 -44.77 9.71
N PRO A 47 -44.84 -44.38 10.82
CA PRO A 47 -44.21 -44.16 12.14
C PRO A 47 -44.57 -45.31 13.12
N PRO A 48 -44.19 -45.23 14.41
CA PRO A 48 -42.84 -45.09 14.93
C PRO A 48 -42.48 -46.29 15.84
N SER A 49 -41.19 -46.53 16.12
CA SER A 49 -40.75 -47.49 17.14
C SER A 49 -39.84 -46.84 18.18
N GLN A 50 -40.08 -47.14 19.45
CA GLN A 50 -39.21 -46.75 20.56
C GLN A 50 -38.11 -47.80 20.75
N GLN A 51 -36.85 -47.40 20.73
CA GLN A 51 -35.77 -48.17 21.34
C GLN A 51 -34.73 -47.24 21.96
N ARG A 52 -34.17 -47.66 23.11
CA ARG A 52 -33.22 -46.87 23.91
C ARG A 52 -31.94 -46.61 23.13
N VAL A 53 -31.53 -45.34 23.06
CA VAL A 53 -30.13 -45.00 22.78
C VAL A 53 -29.33 -45.30 24.05
N SER A 54 -28.29 -46.13 23.93
CA SER A 54 -27.35 -46.36 25.02
C SER A 54 -26.34 -45.21 25.09
N THR A 55 -25.99 -44.78 26.30
CA THR A 55 -24.87 -43.86 26.52
C THR A 55 -23.56 -44.55 26.14
N ALA A 56 -22.91 -44.08 25.09
CA ALA A 56 -21.52 -44.39 24.73
C ALA A 56 -20.70 -43.10 24.76
N SER A 57 -19.40 -43.22 25.10
CA SER A 57 -18.56 -42.06 25.43
C SER A 57 -18.27 -41.14 24.25
N LEU A 58 -18.05 -39.86 24.56
CA LEU A 58 -17.53 -38.85 23.64
C LEU A 58 -16.09 -39.18 23.22
N GLU A 59 -15.92 -39.88 22.11
CA GLU A 59 -14.63 -39.90 21.40
C GLU A 59 -14.25 -38.46 21.04
N HIS A 60 -13.05 -38.05 21.45
CA HIS A 60 -12.54 -36.72 21.14
C HIS A 60 -12.23 -36.64 19.64
N GLY A 61 -12.54 -35.50 19.01
CA GLY A 61 -12.12 -35.24 17.64
C GLY A 61 -10.59 -35.34 17.50
N PRO A 62 -10.07 -35.86 16.38
CA PRO A 62 -8.64 -36.00 16.21
C PRO A 62 -7.96 -34.64 16.21
N GLY A 63 -6.94 -34.50 17.08
CA GLY A 63 -6.04 -33.35 17.09
C GLY A 63 -5.17 -33.27 15.82
N PRO A 64 -4.13 -32.41 15.80
CA PRO A 64 -3.27 -32.25 14.64
C PRO A 64 -2.67 -33.60 14.20
N GLY A 65 -2.75 -33.87 12.89
CA GLY A 65 -2.34 -35.15 12.29
C GLY A 65 -0.94 -35.57 12.74
N PRO A 66 -0.71 -36.83 13.20
CA PRO A 66 0.48 -37.21 13.96
C PRO A 66 1.84 -36.89 13.33
N ALA A 67 1.91 -36.76 12.00
CA ALA A 67 3.14 -36.42 11.29
C ALA A 67 3.60 -34.96 11.50
N LEU A 68 2.68 -33.99 11.49
CA LEU A 68 3.04 -32.56 11.53
C LEU A 68 3.54 -32.12 12.92
N SER A 69 2.91 -32.59 13.99
CA SER A 69 3.32 -32.31 15.37
C SER A 69 4.65 -32.97 15.71
N ALA A 70 4.88 -34.21 15.26
CA ALA A 70 6.18 -34.89 15.39
C ALA A 70 7.29 -34.16 14.61
N GLU A 71 6.99 -33.62 13.43
CA GLU A 71 7.94 -32.86 12.62
C GLU A 71 8.33 -31.53 13.29
N VAL A 72 7.36 -30.76 13.80
CA VAL A 72 7.61 -29.52 14.56
C VAL A 72 8.47 -29.79 15.80
N ALA A 73 8.25 -30.92 16.49
CA ALA A 73 9.08 -31.34 17.61
C ALA A 73 10.53 -31.70 17.20
N ARG A 74 10.71 -32.47 16.12
CA ARG A 74 12.03 -32.81 15.56
C ARG A 74 12.81 -31.56 15.15
N LEU A 75 12.17 -30.66 14.40
CA LEU A 75 12.77 -29.40 13.98
C LEU A 75 13.10 -28.49 15.17
N SER A 76 12.24 -28.43 16.19
CA SER A 76 12.53 -27.68 17.42
C SER A 76 13.75 -28.22 18.17
N ALA A 77 13.93 -29.55 18.22
CA ALA A 77 15.12 -30.17 18.78
C ALA A 77 16.39 -29.96 17.91
N ALA A 78 16.25 -29.82 16.59
CA ALA A 78 17.34 -29.39 15.71
C ALA A 78 17.70 -27.92 15.95
N ARG A 79 16.72 -27.01 16.00
CA ARG A 79 16.90 -25.57 16.32
C ARG A 79 17.56 -25.36 17.69
N ALA A 80 17.19 -26.16 18.70
CA ALA A 80 17.82 -26.10 20.02
C ALA A 80 19.32 -26.45 19.96
N ARG A 81 19.68 -27.54 19.27
CA ARG A 81 21.09 -27.92 19.04
C ARG A 81 21.86 -26.84 18.28
N LEU A 82 21.26 -26.29 17.22
CA LEU A 82 21.85 -25.20 16.42
C LEU A 82 22.04 -23.88 17.18
N ARG A 83 21.21 -23.60 18.20
CA ARG A 83 21.37 -22.44 19.10
C ARG A 83 22.38 -22.67 20.23
N ALA A 84 22.65 -23.93 20.60
CA ALA A 84 23.67 -24.28 21.60
C ALA A 84 25.10 -24.39 21.00
N ALA A 85 25.21 -24.55 19.69
CA ALA A 85 26.46 -24.62 18.94
C ALA A 85 27.22 -23.26 18.99
N ARG A 86 28.52 -23.29 19.32
CA ARG A 86 29.34 -22.07 19.51
C ARG A 86 30.09 -21.64 18.25
N SER A 87 30.26 -22.53 17.28
CA SER A 87 30.92 -22.27 16.00
C SER A 87 30.12 -22.79 14.82
N LEU A 88 30.44 -22.33 13.61
CA LEU A 88 29.89 -22.91 12.36
C LEU A 88 30.25 -24.40 12.22
N GLY A 89 31.45 -24.80 12.67
CA GLY A 89 31.84 -26.22 12.73
C GLY A 89 30.98 -27.03 13.70
N ASP A 90 30.57 -26.44 14.84
CA ASP A 90 29.68 -27.09 15.80
C ASP A 90 28.28 -27.26 15.21
N LYS A 91 27.77 -26.22 14.52
CA LYS A 91 26.49 -26.25 13.79
C LYS A 91 26.50 -27.34 12.71
N LEU A 92 27.58 -27.45 11.93
CA LEU A 92 27.76 -28.51 10.94
C LEU A 92 27.71 -29.91 11.60
N ARG A 93 28.48 -30.15 12.66
CA ARG A 93 28.44 -31.43 13.39
C ARG A 93 27.06 -31.73 14.02
N ALA A 94 26.33 -30.70 14.45
CA ALA A 94 24.96 -30.86 14.97
C ALA A 94 23.94 -31.23 13.87
N LEU A 95 24.16 -30.78 12.62
CA LEU A 95 23.39 -31.17 11.45
C LEU A 95 23.81 -32.55 10.92
N ASP A 96 25.10 -32.89 10.93
CA ASP A 96 25.58 -34.24 10.56
C ASP A 96 25.07 -35.34 11.51
N ALA A 97 24.65 -34.96 12.72
CA ALA A 97 23.92 -35.79 13.68
C ALA A 97 22.37 -35.63 13.61
N GLU A 98 21.84 -35.09 12.52
CA GLU A 98 20.39 -35.02 12.23
C GLU A 98 20.02 -36.18 11.28
N PRO A 99 19.08 -37.08 11.63
CA PRO A 99 18.82 -38.28 10.84
C PRO A 99 18.53 -38.09 9.34
N ARG A 100 17.89 -37.00 8.91
CA ARG A 100 17.64 -36.76 7.46
C ARG A 100 18.90 -36.31 6.75
N VAL A 101 19.68 -35.43 7.37
CA VAL A 101 20.98 -34.96 6.85
C VAL A 101 21.96 -36.14 6.78
N ALA A 102 21.99 -36.98 7.81
CA ALA A 102 22.81 -38.18 7.87
C ALA A 102 22.37 -39.24 6.83
N ALA A 103 21.07 -39.36 6.53
CA ALA A 103 20.59 -40.25 5.46
C ALA A 103 20.93 -39.72 4.06
N PHE A 104 20.82 -38.42 3.82
CA PHE A 104 21.02 -37.79 2.51
C PHE A 104 22.50 -37.60 2.15
N PHE A 105 23.33 -37.18 3.11
CA PHE A 105 24.77 -36.91 2.91
C PHE A 105 25.71 -37.96 3.55
N GLY A 106 25.15 -39.07 4.07
CA GLY A 106 25.92 -40.07 4.81
C GLY A 106 26.86 -40.92 3.96
N ASP A 107 26.55 -41.10 2.69
CA ASP A 107 27.30 -41.95 1.76
C ASP A 107 28.67 -41.37 1.40
N ALA A 108 29.62 -42.26 1.08
CA ALA A 108 30.98 -41.86 0.70
C ALA A 108 31.03 -40.97 -0.55
N SER A 109 30.04 -41.08 -1.43
CA SER A 109 29.86 -40.24 -2.64
C SER A 109 29.44 -38.81 -2.32
N SER A 110 28.49 -38.61 -1.39
CA SER A 110 27.99 -37.28 -1.00
C SER A 110 28.92 -36.54 -0.03
N ARG A 111 29.73 -37.25 0.76
CA ARG A 111 30.78 -36.63 1.60
C ARG A 111 31.85 -35.91 0.79
N GLY A 112 32.28 -36.47 -0.35
CA GLY A 112 33.21 -35.80 -1.26
C GLY A 112 32.60 -34.54 -1.90
N VAL A 113 31.33 -34.62 -2.29
CA VAL A 113 30.55 -33.55 -2.91
C VAL A 113 30.37 -32.33 -2.00
N LEU A 114 30.12 -32.54 -0.70
CA LEU A 114 30.09 -31.43 0.27
C LEU A 114 31.49 -30.90 0.65
N GLY A 115 32.57 -31.62 0.32
CA GLY A 115 33.94 -31.24 0.65
C GLY A 115 34.49 -30.07 -0.17
N GLY A 116 33.91 -29.80 -1.34
CA GLY A 116 34.27 -28.67 -2.21
C GLY A 116 33.58 -27.35 -1.86
N LEU A 117 32.51 -27.38 -1.06
CA LEU A 117 31.75 -26.19 -0.67
C LEU A 117 32.39 -25.43 0.50
N ARG A 118 32.20 -24.11 0.54
CA ARG A 118 32.56 -23.31 1.72
C ARG A 118 31.69 -23.74 2.91
N PRO A 119 32.20 -23.74 4.16
CA PRO A 119 31.44 -24.22 5.32
C PRO A 119 30.06 -23.58 5.54
N ARG A 120 29.81 -22.33 5.08
CA ARG A 120 28.48 -21.68 5.14
C ARG A 120 27.51 -22.30 4.13
N GLU A 121 27.97 -22.68 2.95
CA GLU A 121 27.13 -23.25 1.88
C GLU A 121 26.72 -24.67 2.22
N ALA A 122 27.68 -25.49 2.68
CA ALA A 122 27.39 -26.80 3.25
C ALA A 122 26.42 -26.72 4.45
N TYR A 123 26.50 -25.68 5.28
CA TYR A 123 25.55 -25.44 6.36
C TYR A 123 24.13 -25.11 5.84
N LEU A 124 24.00 -24.23 4.84
CA LEU A 124 22.70 -23.87 4.26
C LEU A 124 22.00 -25.08 3.61
N LEU A 125 22.72 -25.89 2.83
CA LEU A 125 22.16 -27.11 2.21
C LEU A 125 21.79 -28.18 3.26
N LYS A 126 22.59 -28.33 4.32
CA LYS A 126 22.23 -29.21 5.45
C LYS A 126 21.01 -28.68 6.23
N CYS A 127 20.85 -27.37 6.37
CA CYS A 127 19.63 -26.77 6.95
C CYS A 127 18.39 -27.02 6.09
N LEU A 128 18.49 -26.92 4.76
CA LEU A 128 17.41 -27.25 3.81
C LEU A 128 16.98 -28.72 3.95
N VAL A 129 17.91 -29.67 3.96
CA VAL A 129 17.62 -31.10 4.14
C VAL A 129 17.09 -31.40 5.56
N ALA A 130 17.66 -30.77 6.59
CA ALA A 130 17.14 -30.88 7.97
C ALA A 130 15.71 -30.33 8.09
N ALA A 131 15.35 -29.28 7.34
CA ALA A 131 14.00 -28.74 7.21
C ALA A 131 13.03 -29.66 6.43
N GLY A 132 13.50 -30.80 5.90
CA GLY A 132 12.70 -31.71 5.08
C GLY A 132 12.43 -31.20 3.68
N GLN A 133 13.29 -30.35 3.13
CA GLN A 133 13.14 -29.72 1.82
C GLN A 133 14.18 -30.25 0.80
N ASP A 134 14.61 -31.48 1.03
CA ASP A 134 15.50 -32.32 0.21
C ASP A 134 15.13 -32.37 -1.28
N HIS A 135 13.83 -32.37 -1.60
CA HIS A 135 13.31 -32.41 -2.98
C HIS A 135 13.65 -31.16 -3.80
N VAL A 136 13.97 -30.03 -3.15
CA VAL A 136 14.50 -28.82 -3.82
C VAL A 136 15.83 -29.12 -4.51
N LEU A 137 16.58 -30.12 -4.04
CA LEU A 137 17.83 -30.59 -4.66
C LEU A 137 17.60 -31.62 -5.79
N GLY A 138 16.34 -31.85 -6.19
CA GLY A 138 15.92 -32.65 -7.34
C GLY A 138 15.79 -34.15 -7.08
N ALA A 139 14.68 -34.75 -7.51
CA ALA A 139 14.38 -36.17 -7.31
C ALA A 139 15.11 -37.11 -8.28
N GLU A 140 15.35 -36.67 -9.53
CA GLU A 140 16.02 -37.47 -10.56
C GLU A 140 17.54 -37.62 -10.31
N LEU A 141 18.10 -36.89 -9.34
CA LEU A 141 19.54 -36.84 -9.06
C LEU A 141 20.09 -38.02 -8.24
N GLY A 142 19.28 -39.06 -8.01
CA GLY A 142 19.77 -40.42 -7.74
C GLY A 142 20.26 -40.71 -6.32
N TRP A 143 19.80 -39.97 -5.31
CA TRP A 143 20.25 -40.13 -3.91
C TRP A 143 19.42 -41.14 -3.07
N ALA A 144 18.27 -41.59 -3.57
CA ALA A 144 17.41 -42.54 -2.86
C ALA A 144 17.76 -44.00 -3.20
N GLY A 145 18.43 -44.69 -2.27
CA GLY A 145 18.77 -46.12 -2.37
C GLY A 145 17.57 -47.06 -2.26
N GLY A 146 16.69 -47.08 -3.27
CA GLY A 146 15.60 -48.05 -3.42
C GLY A 146 15.98 -49.17 -4.40
N GLY A 147 16.04 -50.41 -3.91
CA GLY A 147 16.56 -51.53 -4.70
C GLY A 147 15.58 -52.07 -5.75
N HIS A 148 15.94 -51.97 -7.03
CA HIS A 148 15.54 -52.92 -8.08
C HIS A 148 16.73 -53.23 -9.00
N GLU A 149 16.66 -54.34 -9.72
CA GLU A 149 17.85 -55.02 -10.26
C GLU A 149 18.52 -54.30 -11.44
N ARG A 150 19.85 -54.40 -11.49
CA ARG A 150 20.68 -53.88 -12.58
C ARG A 150 20.50 -54.69 -13.86
N HIS A 151 19.93 -54.08 -14.90
CA HIS A 151 20.33 -54.38 -16.27
C HIS A 151 21.34 -53.34 -16.77
N ARG A 152 22.54 -53.81 -17.12
CA ARG A 152 23.61 -52.98 -17.69
C ARG A 152 23.31 -52.65 -19.15
N ASN A 153 23.34 -51.38 -19.50
CA ASN A 153 24.14 -50.88 -20.62
C ASN A 153 24.53 -49.42 -20.33
N GLY A 154 25.66 -48.97 -20.89
CA GLY A 154 26.37 -47.81 -20.38
C GLY A 154 26.18 -46.51 -21.16
N SER A 155 25.80 -45.45 -20.45
CA SER A 155 26.32 -44.10 -20.65
C SER A 155 26.64 -43.50 -19.27
N GLY A 156 27.63 -42.60 -19.22
CA GLY A 156 28.14 -42.04 -17.96
C GLY A 156 27.26 -40.92 -17.43
N GLY A 157 26.08 -41.24 -16.89
CA GLY A 157 25.24 -40.27 -16.19
C GLY A 157 25.84 -39.86 -14.85
N GLY A 158 26.71 -38.84 -14.86
CA GLY A 158 26.97 -38.07 -13.66
C GLY A 158 25.70 -37.37 -13.18
N SER A 159 25.53 -37.26 -11.86
CA SER A 159 24.45 -36.45 -11.29
C SER A 159 24.80 -34.98 -11.56
N ALA A 160 23.96 -34.22 -12.27
CA ALA A 160 24.29 -32.85 -12.69
C ALA A 160 24.62 -31.93 -11.49
N LEU A 161 23.90 -32.09 -10.38
CA LEU A 161 24.22 -31.44 -9.10
C LEU A 161 25.57 -31.89 -8.54
N ARG A 162 25.93 -33.16 -8.68
CA ARG A 162 27.26 -33.67 -8.30
C ARG A 162 28.35 -33.04 -9.16
N GLU A 163 28.17 -32.95 -10.48
CA GLU A 163 29.15 -32.34 -11.38
C GLU A 163 29.29 -30.83 -11.13
N ALA A 164 28.19 -30.08 -10.98
CA ALA A 164 28.23 -28.67 -10.58
C ALA A 164 28.94 -28.44 -9.23
N LEU A 165 28.79 -29.35 -8.27
CA LEU A 165 29.49 -29.30 -6.98
C LEU A 165 30.98 -29.70 -7.07
N TYR A 166 31.38 -30.52 -8.04
CA TYR A 166 32.81 -30.75 -8.34
C TYR A 166 33.41 -29.56 -9.11
N SER A 167 32.69 -28.96 -10.07
CA SER A 167 33.12 -27.73 -10.76
C SER A 167 33.34 -26.57 -9.79
N LEU A 168 32.44 -26.37 -8.82
CA LEU A 168 32.61 -25.38 -7.75
C LEU A 168 33.86 -25.66 -6.89
N ALA A 169 34.19 -26.93 -6.63
CA ALA A 169 35.39 -27.30 -5.89
C ALA A 169 36.67 -26.90 -6.66
N ASP A 170 36.74 -27.21 -7.95
CA ASP A 170 37.87 -26.85 -8.81
C ASP A 170 37.96 -25.34 -9.06
N LEU A 171 36.83 -24.63 -9.14
CA LEU A 171 36.78 -23.19 -9.35
C LEU A 171 37.22 -22.41 -8.09
N VAL A 172 36.84 -22.87 -6.90
CA VAL A 172 37.36 -22.34 -5.62
C VAL A 172 38.86 -22.61 -5.48
N GLY A 173 39.36 -23.75 -5.98
CA GLY A 173 40.80 -24.04 -6.04
C GLY A 173 41.59 -23.15 -7.01
N ARG A 174 40.93 -22.59 -8.03
CA ARG A 174 41.57 -21.80 -9.10
C ARG A 174 41.72 -20.31 -8.80
N TRP A 175 41.11 -19.77 -7.74
CA TRP A 175 41.30 -18.37 -7.32
C TRP A 175 42.65 -18.11 -6.59
N SER A 176 43.74 -18.68 -7.10
CA SER A 176 45.11 -18.38 -6.64
C SER A 176 46.17 -18.33 -7.75
N GLU A 177 45.91 -18.89 -8.94
CA GLU A 177 46.83 -18.81 -10.08
C GLU A 177 46.06 -18.59 -11.40
N GLU A 178 46.59 -17.75 -12.30
CA GLU A 178 45.94 -17.36 -13.55
C GLU A 178 45.98 -18.51 -14.59
N GLY A 179 44.84 -18.80 -15.24
CA GLY A 179 44.82 -19.75 -16.37
C GLY A 179 43.41 -20.11 -16.87
N ALA A 180 43.00 -19.53 -17.99
CA ALA A 180 41.70 -19.81 -18.62
C ALA A 180 41.62 -21.23 -19.22
N ALA A 181 40.46 -21.88 -19.10
CA ALA A 181 40.14 -23.13 -19.78
C ALA A 181 38.65 -23.19 -20.17
N LYS A 182 38.42 -23.70 -21.39
CA LYS A 182 37.20 -23.70 -22.21
C LYS A 182 35.90 -24.18 -21.53
N ASP A 183 34.80 -23.69 -22.09
CA ASP A 183 33.41 -23.95 -21.70
C ASP A 183 32.92 -25.37 -22.01
N GLU A 184 32.13 -25.94 -21.09
CA GLU A 184 31.13 -26.98 -21.38
C GLU A 184 29.74 -26.41 -21.09
N ALA A 185 28.89 -26.29 -22.11
CA ALA A 185 27.68 -25.47 -22.07
C ALA A 185 26.55 -25.97 -21.12
N GLY A 186 26.70 -27.13 -20.48
CA GLY A 186 25.69 -27.68 -19.56
C GLY A 186 26.03 -27.55 -18.06
N SER A 187 27.30 -27.40 -17.69
CA SER A 187 27.71 -27.37 -16.27
C SER A 187 27.47 -25.99 -15.63
N GLY A 188 27.77 -24.92 -16.37
CA GLY A 188 27.63 -23.53 -15.90
C GLY A 188 26.19 -23.10 -15.54
N GLU A 189 25.17 -23.67 -16.19
CA GLU A 189 23.77 -23.38 -15.85
C GLU A 189 23.36 -23.98 -14.50
N THR A 190 23.79 -25.21 -14.22
CA THR A 190 23.55 -25.86 -12.92
C THR A 190 24.33 -25.17 -11.80
N GLU A 191 25.56 -24.70 -12.08
CA GLU A 191 26.35 -23.88 -11.14
C GLU A 191 25.65 -22.53 -10.85
N LEU A 192 25.11 -21.86 -11.87
CA LEU A 192 24.34 -20.62 -11.73
C LEU A 192 23.08 -20.82 -10.88
N LEU A 193 22.32 -21.90 -11.12
CA LEU A 193 21.14 -22.26 -10.33
C LEU A 193 21.49 -22.59 -8.87
N LEU A 194 22.58 -23.32 -8.63
CA LEU A 194 23.07 -23.59 -7.28
C LEU A 194 23.52 -22.31 -6.57
N GLY A 195 24.19 -21.38 -7.27
CA GLY A 195 24.54 -20.06 -6.75
C GLY A 195 23.31 -19.23 -6.36
N ARG A 196 22.26 -19.25 -7.19
CA ARG A 196 20.95 -18.63 -6.89
C ARG A 196 20.29 -19.25 -5.65
N LEU A 197 20.29 -20.59 -5.54
CA LEU A 197 19.78 -21.30 -4.36
C LEU A 197 20.55 -20.91 -3.10
N LEU A 198 21.88 -20.91 -3.15
CA LEU A 198 22.73 -20.57 -2.01
C LEU A 198 22.56 -19.11 -1.55
N LYS A 199 22.31 -18.18 -2.47
CA LYS A 199 21.87 -16.81 -2.12
C LYS A 199 20.52 -16.84 -1.39
N PHE A 200 19.49 -17.42 -2.02
CA PHE A 200 18.12 -17.49 -1.48
C PHE A 200 18.07 -18.12 -0.07
N LEU A 201 18.78 -19.23 0.15
CA LEU A 201 18.91 -19.85 1.47
C LEU A 201 19.67 -18.97 2.46
N GLY A 202 20.72 -18.29 2.01
CA GLY A 202 21.49 -17.34 2.82
C GLY A 202 20.64 -16.17 3.30
N ASP A 203 19.82 -15.59 2.42
CA ASP A 203 18.92 -14.48 2.71
C ASP A 203 17.85 -14.89 3.75
N ILE A 204 17.29 -16.11 3.64
CA ILE A 204 16.33 -16.66 4.62
C ILE A 204 16.99 -16.93 5.98
N GLU A 205 18.16 -17.57 6.00
CA GLU A 205 18.89 -17.91 7.24
C GLU A 205 19.28 -16.66 8.04
N GLU A 206 19.67 -15.59 7.33
CA GLU A 206 20.06 -14.30 7.92
C GLU A 206 18.84 -13.50 8.38
N PHE A 207 17.82 -13.37 7.53
CA PHE A 207 16.64 -12.57 7.88
C PHE A 207 15.79 -13.21 9.00
N TYR A 208 15.65 -14.54 9.02
CA TYR A 208 14.90 -15.26 10.06
C TYR A 208 15.76 -15.71 11.26
N ASP A 209 16.97 -15.15 11.46
CA ASP A 209 17.87 -15.48 12.58
C ASP A 209 17.15 -15.50 13.96
N CYS A 210 16.32 -14.47 14.18
CA CYS A 210 15.44 -14.25 15.33
C CYS A 210 14.58 -15.47 15.70
N VAL A 211 14.09 -16.23 14.72
CA VAL A 211 13.25 -17.43 14.93
C VAL A 211 14.01 -18.74 14.72
N GLY A 212 15.24 -18.68 14.20
CA GLY A 212 16.14 -19.82 13.99
C GLY A 212 16.45 -20.13 12.52
N GLY A 213 16.48 -19.10 11.66
CA GLY A 213 16.86 -19.23 10.25
C GLY A 213 15.91 -20.11 9.44
N ILE A 214 16.44 -20.90 8.51
CA ILE A 214 15.66 -21.81 7.65
C ILE A 214 14.81 -22.80 8.49
N ILE A 215 15.40 -23.34 9.56
CA ILE A 215 14.69 -24.25 10.49
C ILE A 215 13.59 -23.50 11.25
N GLY A 216 13.85 -22.26 11.65
CA GLY A 216 12.87 -21.39 12.31
C GLY A 216 11.67 -21.07 11.42
N TYR A 217 11.91 -20.70 10.16
CA TYR A 217 10.87 -20.47 9.15
C TYR A 217 9.98 -21.70 8.99
N GLN A 218 10.59 -22.87 8.78
CA GLN A 218 9.84 -24.11 8.56
C GLN A 218 8.98 -24.51 9.77
N ILE A 219 9.48 -24.33 11.00
CA ILE A 219 8.70 -24.57 12.22
C ILE A 219 7.43 -23.70 12.23
N MET A 220 7.57 -22.39 12.01
CA MET A 220 6.43 -21.47 12.06
C MET A 220 5.41 -21.73 10.94
N ALA A 221 5.87 -22.10 9.74
CA ALA A 221 4.99 -22.50 8.65
C ALA A 221 4.17 -23.76 9.01
N LEU A 222 4.81 -24.80 9.55
CA LEU A 222 4.14 -26.05 9.96
C LEU A 222 3.19 -25.86 11.16
N GLU A 223 3.54 -25.00 12.11
CA GLU A 223 2.68 -24.60 13.23
C GLU A 223 1.39 -23.92 12.72
N LEU A 224 1.52 -22.96 11.80
CA LEU A 224 0.37 -22.25 11.22
C LEU A 224 -0.49 -23.15 10.32
N LEU A 225 0.12 -24.01 9.49
CA LEU A 225 -0.59 -25.05 8.73
C LEU A 225 -1.40 -25.98 9.64
N SER A 226 -0.87 -26.32 10.81
CA SER A 226 -1.55 -27.18 11.79
C SER A 226 -2.78 -26.48 12.39
N VAL A 227 -2.65 -25.20 12.76
CA VAL A 227 -3.77 -24.37 13.27
C VAL A 227 -4.85 -24.16 12.21
N SER A 228 -4.49 -24.00 10.93
CA SER A 228 -5.47 -23.90 9.83
C SER A 228 -6.19 -25.22 9.52
N LYS A 229 -5.66 -26.37 9.95
CA LYS A 229 -6.28 -27.69 9.74
C LYS A 229 -7.17 -28.14 10.91
N SER A 230 -6.95 -27.62 12.12
CA SER A 230 -7.84 -27.88 13.27
C SER A 230 -9.17 -27.14 13.14
N LYS A 231 -10.29 -27.89 13.14
CA LYS A 231 -11.65 -27.31 13.05
C LYS A 231 -12.09 -26.54 14.30
N ASP A 232 -11.44 -26.76 15.44
CA ASP A 232 -11.65 -26.01 16.69
C ASP A 232 -10.92 -24.65 16.70
N SER A 233 -10.99 -23.92 15.58
CA SER A 233 -10.28 -22.65 15.34
C SER A 233 -10.62 -21.51 16.30
N LYS A 234 -11.65 -21.68 17.14
CA LYS A 234 -12.08 -20.73 18.17
C LYS A 234 -11.13 -20.60 19.35
N HIS A 235 -10.27 -21.59 19.60
CA HIS A 235 -9.35 -21.55 20.73
C HIS A 235 -7.92 -21.90 20.33
N ARG A 236 -7.18 -20.88 19.87
CA ARG A 236 -5.76 -20.82 20.23
C ARG A 236 -5.68 -20.85 21.76
N HIS A 237 -4.82 -21.68 22.34
CA HIS A 237 -4.52 -21.55 23.77
C HIS A 237 -3.91 -20.17 23.99
N SER A 238 -4.72 -19.24 24.49
CA SER A 238 -4.27 -17.91 24.86
C SER A 238 -3.24 -18.02 25.97
N LYS A 239 -2.21 -17.18 25.92
CA LYS A 239 -1.34 -16.96 27.09
C LYS A 239 -2.03 -16.06 28.12
N ASP A 240 -3.02 -15.29 27.70
CA ASP A 240 -3.78 -14.38 28.54
C ASP A 240 -5.06 -15.07 29.06
N LYS A 241 -5.38 -14.87 30.35
CA LYS A 241 -6.58 -15.41 31.02
C LYS A 241 -7.87 -14.85 30.44
N PHE A 242 -7.80 -13.63 29.93
CA PHE A 242 -8.90 -12.85 29.38
C PHE A 242 -8.36 -12.04 28.19
N VAL A 243 -9.13 -11.95 27.11
CA VAL A 243 -8.90 -11.06 25.97
C VAL A 243 -10.27 -10.59 25.50
N ASP A 244 -10.43 -9.30 25.29
CA ASP A 244 -11.63 -8.66 24.76
C ASP A 244 -11.24 -7.51 23.81
N PHE A 245 -12.19 -7.10 22.97
CA PHE A 245 -11.97 -6.08 21.95
C PHE A 245 -13.07 -5.02 22.02
N HIS A 246 -12.65 -3.76 22.10
CA HIS A 246 -13.52 -2.60 22.19
C HIS A 246 -13.28 -1.70 20.97
N VAL A 247 -14.32 -0.98 20.52
CA VAL A 247 -14.17 0.05 19.48
C VAL A 247 -13.39 1.22 20.10
N PRO A 248 -12.17 1.53 19.63
CA PRO A 248 -11.29 2.47 20.31
C PRO A 248 -11.85 3.90 20.24
N THR A 249 -11.98 4.57 21.39
CA THR A 249 -12.24 6.02 21.36
C THR A 249 -10.99 6.77 20.93
N GLY A 250 -11.17 7.93 20.31
CA GLY A 250 -10.07 8.68 19.71
C GLY A 250 -10.55 9.95 19.02
N LEU A 251 -9.59 10.79 18.65
CA LEU A 251 -9.86 12.14 18.13
C LEU A 251 -10.53 12.10 16.75
N ASN A 252 -11.77 12.57 16.64
CA ASN A 252 -12.38 12.86 15.35
C ASN A 252 -12.02 14.29 14.89
N LEU A 253 -11.18 14.38 13.85
CA LEU A 253 -10.69 15.64 13.27
C LEU A 253 -11.81 16.47 12.61
N LEU A 254 -13.00 15.89 12.46
CA LEU A 254 -14.22 16.56 11.98
C LEU A 254 -15.06 17.21 13.09
N GLU A 255 -14.87 16.80 14.34
CA GLU A 255 -15.65 17.27 15.49
C GLU A 255 -14.91 18.33 16.28
N ASP A 256 -13.61 18.14 16.52
CA ASP A 256 -12.71 19.16 17.09
C ASP A 256 -11.74 19.68 16.02
N THR A 257 -12.24 20.59 15.18
CA THR A 257 -11.47 21.18 14.08
C THR A 257 -10.36 22.12 14.56
N GLU A 258 -10.48 22.67 15.77
CA GLU A 258 -9.47 23.56 16.36
C GLU A 258 -8.27 22.73 16.85
N TYR A 259 -8.51 21.65 17.61
CA TYR A 259 -7.45 20.73 17.99
C TYR A 259 -6.87 19.99 16.77
N ALA A 260 -7.68 19.68 15.75
CA ALA A 260 -7.18 19.10 14.49
C ALA A 260 -6.16 20.03 13.80
N SER A 261 -6.46 21.33 13.74
CA SER A 261 -5.56 22.35 13.18
C SER A 261 -4.32 22.53 14.05
N GLN A 262 -4.48 22.59 15.37
CA GLN A 262 -3.38 22.73 16.33
C GLN A 262 -2.42 21.51 16.28
N ALA A 263 -2.97 20.30 16.18
CA ALA A 263 -2.22 19.07 16.00
C ALA A 263 -1.45 19.07 14.68
N ALA A 264 -2.09 19.51 13.59
CA ALA A 264 -1.43 19.62 12.29
C ALA A 264 -0.30 20.66 12.28
N MET A 265 -0.45 21.75 13.03
CA MET A 265 0.62 22.73 13.26
C MET A 265 1.79 22.15 14.06
N TRP A 266 1.56 21.31 15.09
CA TRP A 266 2.67 20.57 15.74
C TRP A 266 3.36 19.60 14.77
N GLY A 267 2.63 19.02 13.81
CA GLY A 267 3.21 18.17 12.77
C GLY A 267 4.11 18.93 11.78
N ILE A 268 3.77 20.19 11.47
CA ILE A 268 4.59 21.08 10.64
C ILE A 268 5.78 21.65 11.42
N GLU A 269 5.57 22.11 12.66
CA GLU A 269 6.63 22.55 13.59
C GLU A 269 7.65 21.42 13.84
N GLY A 270 7.16 20.21 14.09
CA GLY A 270 7.96 19.01 14.31
C GLY A 270 8.51 18.34 13.04
N LEU A 271 8.27 18.87 11.84
CA LEU A 271 8.72 18.27 10.58
C LEU A 271 10.24 18.03 10.51
N PRO A 272 11.13 18.88 11.06
CA PRO A 272 12.56 18.58 11.17
C PRO A 272 12.91 17.37 12.06
N GLU A 273 11.97 16.89 12.88
CA GLU A 273 12.13 15.70 13.73
C GLU A 273 11.49 14.44 13.13
N LEU A 274 10.90 14.53 11.93
CA LEU A 274 10.26 13.42 11.22
C LEU A 274 11.15 12.84 10.12
N GLY A 275 11.07 11.51 9.94
CA GLY A 275 11.40 10.81 8.70
C GLY A 275 10.15 10.31 7.97
N GLU A 276 10.34 9.73 6.80
CA GLU A 276 9.29 9.05 6.02
C GLU A 276 9.72 7.63 5.71
N ILE A 277 8.82 6.64 5.90
CA ILE A 277 9.11 5.21 5.69
C ILE A 277 8.07 4.62 4.74
N TYR A 278 8.49 4.16 3.56
CA TYR A 278 7.57 3.71 2.50
C TYR A 278 7.80 2.23 2.11
N PRO A 279 6.84 1.33 2.40
CA PRO A 279 6.83 -0.03 1.85
C PRO A 279 6.37 -0.02 0.38
N ILE A 280 7.30 -0.21 -0.56
CA ILE A 280 7.10 -0.14 -2.02
C ILE A 280 7.41 -1.48 -2.74
N GLY A 281 7.69 -2.56 -2.01
CA GLY A 281 7.95 -3.90 -2.56
C GLY A 281 6.77 -4.65 -3.24
N GLY A 282 5.80 -3.93 -3.82
CA GLY A 282 4.59 -4.49 -4.44
C GLY A 282 4.54 -4.34 -5.97
N ALA A 283 4.33 -5.45 -6.67
CA ALA A 283 4.14 -5.50 -8.12
C ALA A 283 2.75 -4.99 -8.56
N GLY A 284 2.66 -4.46 -9.77
CA GLY A 284 1.47 -3.89 -10.41
C GLY A 284 0.50 -4.91 -11.00
N ASP A 285 0.70 -6.21 -10.77
CA ASP A 285 -0.08 -7.32 -11.35
C ASP A 285 -1.60 -7.09 -11.30
N ARG A 286 -2.12 -6.64 -10.16
CA ARG A 286 -3.56 -6.41 -9.97
C ARG A 286 -4.10 -5.22 -10.76
N LEU A 287 -3.25 -4.26 -11.11
CA LEU A 287 -3.56 -3.12 -11.98
C LEU A 287 -3.44 -3.50 -13.47
N GLY A 288 -2.82 -4.65 -13.78
CA GLY A 288 -2.41 -4.99 -15.15
C GLY A 288 -1.32 -4.05 -15.67
N LEU A 289 -0.50 -3.50 -14.77
CA LEU A 289 0.62 -2.64 -15.15
C LEU A 289 1.78 -3.52 -15.59
N MET A 290 2.17 -3.36 -16.86
CA MET A 290 3.21 -4.13 -17.54
C MET A 290 4.14 -3.18 -18.30
N ASP A 291 5.38 -3.61 -18.45
CA ASP A 291 6.38 -3.01 -19.32
C ASP A 291 6.02 -3.28 -20.79
N SER A 292 6.21 -2.28 -21.67
CA SER A 292 5.79 -2.38 -23.08
C SER A 292 6.68 -3.29 -23.92
N ASP A 293 7.94 -3.45 -23.52
CA ASP A 293 9.00 -3.99 -24.37
C ASP A 293 9.33 -5.44 -23.97
N THR A 294 9.20 -5.74 -22.68
CA THR A 294 9.42 -7.07 -22.08
C THR A 294 8.14 -7.80 -21.70
N GLY A 295 7.03 -7.07 -21.47
CA GLY A 295 5.78 -7.63 -20.95
C GLY A 295 5.79 -7.99 -19.46
N GLU A 296 6.89 -7.77 -18.73
CA GLU A 296 6.95 -8.03 -17.28
C GLU A 296 6.08 -7.05 -16.48
N SER A 297 5.54 -7.46 -15.32
CA SER A 297 4.73 -6.55 -14.50
C SER A 297 5.58 -5.64 -13.61
N LEU A 298 5.53 -4.34 -13.91
CA LEU A 298 6.24 -3.27 -13.21
C LEU A 298 5.76 -3.06 -11.76
N PRO A 299 6.57 -2.43 -10.88
CA PRO A 299 6.13 -1.96 -9.56
C PRO A 299 4.89 -1.08 -9.61
N ALA A 300 3.97 -1.25 -8.66
CA ALA A 300 2.75 -0.45 -8.60
C ALA A 300 3.01 1.07 -8.46
N ALA A 301 4.16 1.45 -7.88
CA ALA A 301 4.60 2.84 -7.75
C ALA A 301 4.89 3.54 -9.09
N LEU A 302 5.13 2.79 -10.17
CA LEU A 302 5.32 3.32 -11.52
C LEU A 302 4.00 3.56 -12.28
N LEU A 303 2.84 3.24 -11.69
CA LEU A 303 1.54 3.46 -12.32
C LEU A 303 1.40 4.95 -12.75
N PRO A 304 1.19 5.25 -14.04
CA PRO A 304 0.86 6.61 -14.47
C PRO A 304 -0.52 6.98 -13.94
N TYR A 305 -0.59 8.06 -13.17
CA TYR A 305 -1.76 8.49 -12.43
C TYR A 305 -1.76 10.02 -12.32
N CYS A 306 -2.82 10.67 -12.79
CA CYS A 306 -2.91 12.13 -12.88
C CYS A 306 -1.65 12.79 -13.49
N GLY A 307 -1.20 12.26 -14.64
CA GLY A 307 -0.05 12.73 -15.41
C GLY A 307 1.33 12.29 -14.90
N ARG A 308 1.42 11.60 -13.76
CA ARG A 308 2.68 11.36 -13.03
C ARG A 308 2.80 9.92 -12.52
N SER A 309 3.96 9.52 -12.00
CA SER A 309 4.03 8.24 -11.26
C SER A 309 3.42 8.40 -9.85
N LEU A 310 2.86 7.33 -9.28
CA LEU A 310 2.41 7.34 -7.89
C LEU A 310 3.55 7.67 -6.90
N LEU A 311 4.80 7.30 -7.21
CA LEU A 311 5.97 7.68 -6.41
C LEU A 311 6.23 9.20 -6.46
N GLU A 312 6.09 9.82 -7.63
CA GLU A 312 6.27 11.26 -7.81
C GLU A 312 5.19 12.07 -7.07
N GLY A 313 3.93 11.61 -7.10
CA GLY A 313 2.87 12.16 -6.25
C GLY A 313 3.22 12.10 -4.76
N LEU A 314 3.72 10.95 -4.30
CA LEU A 314 4.16 10.73 -2.92
C LEU A 314 5.25 11.71 -2.46
N MET A 315 6.18 12.07 -3.37
CA MET A 315 7.24 13.06 -3.10
C MET A 315 6.72 14.50 -3.14
N ARG A 316 5.77 14.82 -4.02
CA ARG A 316 5.17 16.16 -4.11
C ARG A 316 4.34 16.51 -2.87
N ASP A 317 3.62 15.54 -2.30
CA ASP A 317 2.97 15.66 -0.98
C ASP A 317 3.96 16.00 0.15
N LEU A 318 5.18 15.48 0.07
CA LEU A 318 6.23 15.71 1.05
C LEU A 318 6.83 17.11 0.88
N GLN A 319 7.20 17.46 -0.36
CA GLN A 319 7.75 18.78 -0.69
C GLN A 319 6.79 19.92 -0.38
N ALA A 320 5.47 19.72 -0.49
CA ALA A 320 4.49 20.72 -0.09
C ALA A 320 4.44 21.00 1.43
N ARG A 321 4.68 19.97 2.27
CA ARG A 321 4.77 20.13 3.73
C ARG A 321 6.08 20.80 4.15
N GLU A 322 7.18 20.44 3.50
CA GLU A 322 8.49 21.05 3.70
C GLU A 322 8.51 22.52 3.23
N PHE A 323 7.84 22.82 2.11
CA PHE A 323 7.61 24.17 1.64
C PHE A 323 6.71 24.98 2.59
N LEU A 324 5.67 24.37 3.19
CA LEU A 324 4.87 25.04 4.22
C LEU A 324 5.70 25.36 5.47
N HIS A 325 6.50 24.42 5.98
CA HIS A 325 7.46 24.67 7.06
C HIS A 325 8.42 25.82 6.69
N PHE A 326 8.96 25.83 5.46
CA PHE A 326 9.80 26.91 4.97
C PHE A 326 9.07 28.27 4.96
N LYS A 327 7.84 28.34 4.43
CA LYS A 327 7.05 29.58 4.33
C LYS A 327 6.68 30.15 5.71
N ILE A 328 6.50 29.29 6.73
CA ILE A 328 6.17 29.72 8.10
C ILE A 328 7.41 30.07 8.92
N PHE A 329 8.47 29.25 8.87
CA PHE A 329 9.63 29.36 9.77
C PHE A 329 10.91 29.91 9.13
N GLY A 330 10.87 30.26 7.83
CA GLY A 330 12.00 30.78 7.06
C GLY A 330 13.15 29.78 6.84
N LYS A 331 12.92 28.49 7.11
CA LYS A 331 13.95 27.44 7.12
C LYS A 331 13.54 26.27 6.25
N GLN A 332 14.37 25.93 5.27
CA GLN A 332 14.21 24.71 4.50
C GLN A 332 14.64 23.50 5.34
N CYS A 333 13.74 22.55 5.53
CA CYS A 333 14.06 21.20 5.97
C CYS A 333 13.97 20.25 4.76
N ILE A 334 14.82 19.22 4.73
CA ILE A 334 14.63 18.04 3.88
C ILE A 334 14.42 16.85 4.82
N THR A 335 13.29 16.19 4.65
CA THR A 335 12.86 15.00 5.37
C THR A 335 13.45 13.75 4.69
N PRO A 336 14.17 12.88 5.42
CA PRO A 336 14.81 11.71 4.85
C PRO A 336 13.78 10.61 4.57
N VAL A 337 13.91 9.98 3.40
CA VAL A 337 12.96 8.98 2.89
C VAL A 337 13.59 7.58 2.88
N ALA A 338 13.12 6.71 3.76
CA ALA A 338 13.47 5.30 3.79
C ALA A 338 12.47 4.49 2.94
N VAL A 339 12.95 3.66 2.02
CA VAL A 339 12.10 2.93 1.06
C VAL A 339 12.39 1.43 1.09
N MET A 340 11.39 0.62 1.44
CA MET A 340 11.52 -0.84 1.41
C MET A 340 11.02 -1.43 0.09
N THR A 341 11.92 -2.02 -0.69
CA THR A 341 11.64 -2.64 -2.01
C THR A 341 11.59 -4.17 -1.92
N SER A 342 11.57 -4.87 -3.05
CA SER A 342 11.82 -6.31 -3.18
C SER A 342 12.55 -6.60 -4.52
N SER A 343 13.14 -7.79 -4.67
CA SER A 343 13.69 -8.28 -5.95
C SER A 343 12.63 -8.89 -6.89
N VAL A 344 11.35 -8.94 -6.49
CA VAL A 344 10.28 -9.47 -7.37
C VAL A 344 10.11 -8.55 -8.56
N LYS A 345 10.33 -9.06 -9.78
CA LYS A 345 10.16 -8.33 -11.05
C LYS A 345 10.96 -7.02 -11.04
N ASN A 346 12.25 -7.14 -10.69
CA ASN A 346 13.23 -6.05 -10.69
C ASN A 346 12.78 -4.80 -9.92
N ASN A 347 11.98 -4.98 -8.86
CA ASN A 347 11.29 -3.88 -8.18
C ASN A 347 12.26 -2.91 -7.48
N HIS A 348 13.40 -3.38 -6.98
CA HIS A 348 14.44 -2.50 -6.44
C HIS A 348 15.03 -1.62 -7.54
N GLU A 349 15.43 -2.25 -8.65
CA GLU A 349 16.09 -1.65 -9.81
C GLU A 349 15.19 -0.61 -10.48
N HIS A 350 13.91 -0.94 -10.69
CA HIS A 350 12.90 -0.03 -11.21
C HIS A 350 12.66 1.19 -10.30
N ILE A 351 12.73 1.03 -8.97
CA ILE A 351 12.57 2.13 -8.01
C ILE A 351 13.84 3.01 -7.96
N VAL A 352 15.05 2.42 -8.04
CA VAL A 352 16.30 3.16 -8.22
C VAL A 352 16.25 3.98 -9.52
N ALA A 353 15.89 3.35 -10.64
CA ALA A 353 15.90 3.97 -11.95
C ALA A 353 14.93 5.17 -12.07
N ILE A 354 13.75 5.13 -11.46
CA ILE A 354 12.86 6.31 -11.44
C ILE A 354 13.39 7.42 -10.52
N CYS A 355 14.00 7.09 -9.39
CA CYS A 355 14.63 8.10 -8.53
C CYS A 355 15.79 8.80 -9.25
N GLU A 356 16.66 8.05 -9.93
CA GLU A 356 17.79 8.60 -10.69
C GLU A 356 17.32 9.41 -11.91
N ARG A 357 16.34 8.91 -12.68
CA ARG A 357 15.74 9.61 -13.83
C ARG A 357 15.07 10.93 -13.46
N LEU A 358 14.56 11.06 -12.23
CA LEU A 358 13.92 12.26 -11.72
C LEU A 358 14.84 13.08 -10.79
N GLU A 359 16.17 12.92 -10.91
CA GLU A 359 17.20 13.65 -10.14
C GLU A 359 16.94 13.64 -8.61
N TRP A 360 16.56 12.47 -8.08
CA TRP A 360 16.13 12.25 -6.69
C TRP A 360 15.05 13.25 -6.24
N PHE A 361 14.15 13.61 -7.15
CA PHE A 361 13.07 14.58 -7.01
C PHE A 361 13.53 15.99 -6.59
N GLY A 362 14.79 16.34 -6.87
CA GLY A 362 15.40 17.58 -6.40
C GLY A 362 15.79 17.56 -4.92
N ARG A 363 15.87 16.38 -4.28
CA ARG A 363 16.15 16.22 -2.83
C ARG A 363 17.58 15.76 -2.53
N GLY A 364 18.32 15.32 -3.55
CA GLY A 364 19.65 14.71 -3.42
C GLY A 364 19.59 13.26 -2.93
N ARG A 365 20.48 12.41 -3.45
CA ARG A 365 20.53 10.97 -3.15
C ARG A 365 20.78 10.65 -1.68
N GLU A 366 21.55 11.50 -1.00
CA GLU A 366 21.89 11.39 0.42
C GLU A 366 20.66 11.34 1.35
N ASN A 367 19.55 11.96 0.95
CA ASN A 367 18.28 11.98 1.68
C ASN A 367 17.38 10.75 1.41
N PHE A 368 17.87 9.74 0.68
CA PHE A 368 17.16 8.49 0.42
C PHE A 368 17.93 7.26 0.94
N ARG A 369 17.19 6.32 1.55
CA ARG A 369 17.70 5.01 1.99
C ARG A 369 16.80 3.90 1.46
N LEU A 370 17.14 3.37 0.29
CA LEU A 370 16.48 2.19 -0.27
C LEU A 370 17.05 0.93 0.38
N PHE A 371 16.20 -0.02 0.74
CA PHE A 371 16.58 -1.31 1.30
C PHE A 371 15.63 -2.41 0.85
N GLU A 372 16.16 -3.59 0.52
CA GLU A 372 15.40 -4.67 -0.09
C GLU A 372 14.91 -5.70 0.96
N GLN A 373 13.65 -6.15 0.85
CA GLN A 373 13.15 -7.31 1.59
C GLN A 373 13.48 -8.62 0.83
N PRO A 374 13.87 -9.69 1.53
CA PRO A 374 14.19 -10.96 0.89
C PRO A 374 12.93 -11.67 0.36
N LEU A 375 13.13 -12.54 -0.62
CA LEU A 375 12.13 -13.51 -1.03
C LEU A 375 12.06 -14.65 0.00
N VAL A 376 10.86 -15.16 0.25
CA VAL A 376 10.62 -16.25 1.20
C VAL A 376 9.89 -17.41 0.49
N PRO A 377 10.16 -18.67 0.86
CA PRO A 377 9.68 -19.81 0.10
C PRO A 377 8.18 -20.04 0.32
N VAL A 378 7.47 -20.30 -0.78
CA VAL A 378 6.08 -20.76 -0.71
C VAL A 378 6.03 -22.21 -0.27
N VAL A 379 5.20 -22.48 0.73
CA VAL A 379 4.96 -23.78 1.36
C VAL A 379 3.59 -24.32 0.90
N ASN A 380 3.56 -25.58 0.47
CA ASN A 380 2.36 -26.31 0.11
C ASN A 380 1.47 -26.54 1.35
N ALA A 381 0.16 -26.35 1.19
CA ALA A 381 -0.83 -26.50 2.25
C ALA A 381 -1.02 -27.95 2.72
N GLU A 382 -0.72 -28.95 1.89
CA GLU A 382 -0.96 -30.37 2.20
C GLU A 382 0.11 -30.96 3.13
N ASP A 383 1.37 -30.94 2.70
CA ASP A 383 2.50 -31.65 3.32
C ASP A 383 3.51 -30.73 4.02
N GLY A 384 3.49 -29.43 3.74
CA GLY A 384 4.49 -28.47 4.23
C GLY A 384 5.81 -28.47 3.44
N LYS A 385 5.87 -29.09 2.24
CA LYS A 385 7.01 -28.99 1.33
C LYS A 385 7.04 -27.61 0.63
N TRP A 386 8.22 -27.13 0.28
CA TRP A 386 8.39 -25.91 -0.51
C TRP A 386 8.02 -26.17 -1.98
N LEU A 387 7.30 -25.23 -2.60
CA LEU A 387 7.05 -25.27 -4.04
C LEU A 387 8.35 -24.91 -4.79
N ILE A 388 8.57 -25.58 -5.92
CA ILE A 388 9.69 -25.34 -6.83
C ILE A 388 9.16 -25.13 -8.25
N SER A 389 9.83 -24.26 -9.02
CA SER A 389 9.64 -24.16 -10.46
C SER A 389 10.41 -25.28 -11.17
N GLU A 390 11.64 -25.49 -10.74
CA GLU A 390 12.56 -26.53 -11.22
C GLU A 390 13.51 -26.96 -10.08
N SER A 391 14.38 -27.95 -10.33
CA SER A 391 15.41 -28.34 -9.37
C SER A 391 16.32 -27.13 -9.07
N LEU A 392 16.68 -26.93 -7.81
CA LEU A 392 17.42 -25.77 -7.29
C LEU A 392 16.70 -24.41 -7.36
N LEU A 393 15.45 -24.32 -7.87
CA LEU A 393 14.71 -23.05 -7.98
C LEU A 393 13.39 -23.04 -7.18
N PRO A 394 13.42 -22.69 -5.87
CA PRO A 394 12.23 -22.48 -5.05
C PRO A 394 11.34 -21.33 -5.55
N VAL A 395 10.02 -21.50 -5.41
CA VAL A 395 9.05 -20.42 -5.66
C VAL A 395 9.12 -19.41 -4.50
N GLY A 396 9.89 -18.33 -4.69
CA GLY A 396 10.01 -17.21 -3.75
C GLY A 396 8.91 -16.16 -3.93
N LYS A 397 8.35 -15.65 -2.83
CA LYS A 397 7.44 -14.47 -2.81
C LYS A 397 7.77 -13.55 -1.62
N PRO A 398 7.35 -12.28 -1.58
CA PRO A 398 7.70 -11.38 -0.48
C PRO A 398 7.04 -11.79 0.84
N GLY A 399 7.78 -11.63 1.95
CA GLY A 399 7.40 -12.02 3.31
C GLY A 399 6.43 -11.09 4.04
N GLY A 400 5.78 -10.16 3.33
CA GLY A 400 4.86 -9.18 3.91
C GLY A 400 5.56 -7.93 4.44
N HIS A 401 4.82 -6.83 4.54
CA HIS A 401 5.39 -5.50 4.82
C HIS A 401 5.80 -5.29 6.28
N GLY A 402 5.47 -6.20 7.20
CA GLY A 402 5.99 -6.20 8.58
C GLY A 402 7.50 -6.45 8.69
N ALA A 403 8.13 -6.96 7.63
CA ALA A 403 9.58 -7.15 7.55
C ALA A 403 10.36 -5.82 7.71
N ILE A 404 9.71 -4.70 7.45
CA ILE A 404 10.30 -3.36 7.43
C ILE A 404 11.01 -2.99 8.73
N TRP A 405 10.51 -3.43 9.88
CA TRP A 405 11.06 -3.07 11.20
C TRP A 405 12.38 -3.79 11.49
N LYS A 406 12.42 -5.11 11.25
CA LYS A 406 13.67 -5.89 11.36
C LYS A 406 14.68 -5.46 10.31
N LEU A 407 14.26 -5.28 9.05
CA LEU A 407 15.15 -4.82 7.98
C LEU A 407 15.70 -3.41 8.22
N ALA A 408 14.91 -2.49 8.77
CA ALA A 408 15.39 -1.16 9.13
C ALA A 408 16.49 -1.22 10.21
N CYS A 409 16.42 -2.16 11.15
CA CYS A 409 17.48 -2.41 12.11
C CYS A 409 18.70 -3.10 11.47
N ASP A 410 18.51 -4.23 10.77
CA ASP A 410 19.60 -5.02 10.18
C ASP A 410 20.37 -4.25 9.07
N ARG A 411 19.75 -3.26 8.42
CA ARG A 411 20.33 -2.44 7.34
C ARG A 411 20.78 -1.03 7.78
N GLY A 412 20.76 -0.73 9.08
CA GLY A 412 21.26 0.55 9.62
C GLY A 412 20.40 1.77 9.26
N VAL A 413 19.09 1.58 9.08
CA VAL A 413 18.15 2.63 8.60
C VAL A 413 17.71 3.54 9.76
N PHE A 414 17.49 3.00 10.96
CA PHE A 414 17.19 3.81 12.14
C PHE A 414 18.37 4.72 12.48
N GLU A 415 19.58 4.17 12.46
CA GLU A 415 20.85 4.87 12.66
C GLU A 415 21.05 5.98 11.63
N TRP A 416 20.72 5.72 10.36
CA TRP A 416 20.72 6.74 9.30
C TRP A 416 19.68 7.84 9.54
N LEU A 417 18.48 7.52 10.04
CA LEU A 417 17.48 8.52 10.44
C LEU A 417 17.93 9.37 11.65
N TYR A 418 18.58 8.76 12.65
CA TYR A 418 19.15 9.48 13.79
C TYR A 418 20.31 10.40 13.39
N CYS A 419 21.15 10.00 12.42
CA CYS A 419 22.18 10.87 11.85
C CYS A 419 21.59 12.10 11.13
N HIS A 420 20.32 12.06 10.72
CA HIS A 420 19.58 13.22 10.21
C HIS A 420 18.78 13.95 11.31
N GLY A 421 18.89 13.53 12.58
CA GLY A 421 18.24 14.16 13.73
C GLY A 421 16.76 13.80 13.95
N ARG A 422 16.24 12.74 13.32
CA ARG A 422 14.82 12.40 13.40
C ARG A 422 14.49 11.55 14.63
N LYS A 423 13.32 11.76 15.20
CA LYS A 423 12.78 11.03 16.37
C LYS A 423 11.57 10.17 16.00
N GLY A 424 10.67 10.70 15.19
CA GLY A 424 9.49 9.99 14.67
C GLY A 424 9.56 9.77 13.16
N ALA A 425 8.61 9.03 12.62
CA ALA A 425 8.37 8.95 11.18
C ALA A 425 6.90 8.69 10.84
N THR A 426 6.48 9.12 9.65
CA THR A 426 5.23 8.68 9.03
C THR A 426 5.43 7.50 8.11
N VAL A 427 4.47 6.58 8.09
CA VAL A 427 4.52 5.33 7.32
C VAL A 427 3.23 5.18 6.52
N ARG A 428 3.31 5.16 5.18
CA ARG A 428 2.14 4.97 4.30
C ARG A 428 2.44 4.19 3.04
N GLN A 429 1.43 3.48 2.51
CA GLN A 429 1.54 2.77 1.23
C GLN A 429 1.38 3.74 0.04
N VAL A 430 2.32 3.67 -0.92
CA VAL A 430 2.37 4.52 -2.14
C VAL A 430 1.06 4.53 -2.97
N SER A 431 0.24 3.48 -2.87
CA SER A 431 -1.03 3.36 -3.60
C SER A 431 -2.15 4.29 -3.12
N ASN A 432 -2.05 4.92 -1.93
CA ASN A 432 -3.13 5.72 -1.34
C ASN A 432 -2.94 7.22 -1.65
N VAL A 433 -3.67 7.71 -2.65
CA VAL A 433 -3.44 9.02 -3.31
C VAL A 433 -4.05 10.22 -2.60
N VAL A 434 -4.86 10.00 -1.55
CA VAL A 434 -5.48 11.08 -0.75
C VAL A 434 -4.80 11.31 0.60
N ALA A 435 -3.92 10.38 1.03
CA ALA A 435 -3.39 10.25 2.40
C ALA A 435 -2.67 11.47 3.00
N ALA A 436 -2.27 12.45 2.18
CA ALA A 436 -1.63 13.70 2.59
C ALA A 436 -2.23 14.93 1.88
N THR A 437 -3.48 14.81 1.42
CA THR A 437 -4.20 15.90 0.71
C THR A 437 -5.00 16.81 1.65
N ASP A 438 -4.92 16.58 2.97
CA ASP A 438 -5.45 17.44 4.02
C ASP A 438 -4.59 17.37 5.30
N LEU A 439 -5.07 17.96 6.38
CA LEU A 439 -4.36 18.02 7.67
C LEU A 439 -4.14 16.67 8.38
N THR A 440 -4.77 15.56 7.96
CA THR A 440 -4.80 14.30 8.71
C THR A 440 -3.41 13.75 9.04
N LEU A 441 -2.51 13.71 8.05
CA LEU A 441 -1.17 13.13 8.23
C LEU A 441 -0.32 13.94 9.21
N MET A 442 -0.48 15.26 9.22
CA MET A 442 0.24 16.15 10.13
C MET A 442 -0.41 16.21 11.51
N ALA A 443 -1.73 16.13 11.63
CA ALA A 443 -2.38 15.95 12.92
C ALA A 443 -1.95 14.64 13.59
N LEU A 444 -1.90 13.55 12.83
CA LEU A 444 -1.36 12.26 13.28
C LEU A 444 0.10 12.38 13.76
N ALA A 445 0.99 12.93 12.94
CA ALA A 445 2.41 13.04 13.29
C ALA A 445 2.67 14.02 14.45
N GLY A 446 1.94 15.14 14.48
CA GLY A 446 2.04 16.17 15.51
C GLY A 446 1.58 15.69 16.88
N ILE A 447 0.48 14.92 16.97
CA ILE A 447 0.05 14.26 18.22
C ILE A 447 1.12 13.25 18.68
N GLY A 448 1.68 12.49 17.73
CA GLY A 448 2.75 11.52 17.98
C GLY A 448 3.97 12.14 18.67
N LEU A 449 4.56 13.15 18.04
CA LEU A 449 5.71 13.90 18.59
C LEU A 449 5.34 14.65 19.88
N ARG A 450 4.26 15.44 19.87
CA ARG A 450 3.92 16.36 20.97
C ARG A 450 3.70 15.65 22.30
N HIS A 451 3.09 14.46 22.25
CA HIS A 451 2.72 13.67 23.43
C HIS A 451 3.62 12.45 23.64
N ASN A 452 4.73 12.33 22.91
CA ASN A 452 5.70 11.23 22.97
C ASN A 452 5.06 9.84 22.85
N LYS A 453 4.05 9.70 21.98
CA LYS A 453 3.38 8.42 21.72
C LYS A 453 4.25 7.53 20.84
N LYS A 454 4.14 6.20 20.97
CA LYS A 454 4.98 5.24 20.24
C LYS A 454 4.42 4.87 18.86
N LEU A 455 3.10 4.84 18.71
CA LEU A 455 2.43 4.51 17.46
C LEU A 455 1.09 5.23 17.34
N GLY A 456 0.80 5.80 16.18
CA GLY A 456 -0.49 6.40 15.85
C GLY A 456 -1.09 5.78 14.60
N PHE A 457 -2.42 5.66 14.57
CA PHE A 457 -3.20 5.24 13.40
C PHE A 457 -4.07 6.38 12.86
N ALA A 458 -4.08 6.61 11.54
CA ALA A 458 -5.18 7.34 10.90
C ALA A 458 -6.24 6.36 10.38
N SER A 459 -7.49 6.62 10.72
CA SER A 459 -8.62 5.71 10.50
C SER A 459 -9.86 6.42 9.98
N CYS A 460 -10.81 5.63 9.48
CA CYS A 460 -12.11 6.10 8.99
C CYS A 460 -13.17 4.99 9.13
N GLU A 461 -14.42 5.30 8.75
CA GLU A 461 -15.46 4.29 8.55
C GLU A 461 -14.99 3.14 7.64
N ARG A 462 -15.22 1.89 8.04
CA ARG A 462 -14.98 0.69 7.23
C ARG A 462 -16.18 0.38 6.35
N ARG A 463 -15.95 0.22 5.04
CA ARG A 463 -17.03 -0.14 4.10
C ARG A 463 -17.34 -1.66 4.18
N PRO A 464 -18.61 -2.09 4.14
CA PRO A 464 -18.98 -3.51 4.10
C PRO A 464 -18.25 -4.28 2.99
N GLY A 465 -17.65 -5.44 3.34
CA GLY A 465 -16.93 -6.28 2.38
C GLY A 465 -15.59 -5.72 1.88
N ALA A 466 -15.07 -4.64 2.47
CA ALA A 466 -13.74 -4.14 2.14
C ALA A 466 -12.63 -5.08 2.64
N THR A 467 -11.60 -5.31 1.83
CA THR A 467 -10.44 -6.15 2.18
C THR A 467 -9.39 -5.37 2.98
N GLU A 468 -9.86 -4.73 4.05
CA GLU A 468 -9.08 -3.94 5.00
C GLU A 468 -9.37 -4.42 6.42
N GLY A 469 -8.31 -4.53 7.23
CA GLY A 469 -8.42 -4.85 8.66
C GLY A 469 -9.09 -3.73 9.45
N VAL A 470 -9.29 -3.98 10.75
CA VAL A 470 -9.86 -3.01 11.68
C VAL A 470 -8.90 -2.69 12.82
N ASN A 471 -8.92 -1.44 13.27
CA ASN A 471 -8.25 -1.04 14.50
C ASN A 471 -9.17 -1.26 15.70
N VAL A 472 -8.62 -1.83 16.77
CA VAL A 472 -9.33 -2.23 17.99
C VAL A 472 -8.58 -1.71 19.21
N LEU A 473 -9.30 -1.31 20.27
CA LEU A 473 -8.72 -1.29 21.61
C LEU A 473 -8.74 -2.73 22.12
N ILE A 474 -7.57 -3.33 22.32
CA ILE A 474 -7.47 -4.63 22.98
C ILE A 474 -7.38 -4.42 24.49
N GLU A 475 -8.14 -5.23 25.22
CA GLU A 475 -8.04 -5.37 26.67
C GLU A 475 -7.72 -6.83 26.98
N LYS A 476 -6.66 -7.11 27.74
CA LYS A 476 -6.33 -8.48 28.13
C LYS A 476 -5.74 -8.58 29.54
N GLN A 477 -5.89 -9.75 30.16
CA GLN A 477 -5.28 -10.04 31.47
C GLN A 477 -4.28 -11.19 31.35
N ASN A 478 -3.01 -10.95 31.71
CA ASN A 478 -1.94 -11.93 31.56
C ASN A 478 -1.93 -13.00 32.68
N LEU A 479 -1.01 -13.97 32.60
CA LEU A 479 -0.91 -15.07 33.58
C LEU A 479 -0.61 -14.59 35.00
N ASP A 480 0.07 -13.47 35.16
CA ASP A 480 0.39 -12.88 36.47
C ASP A 480 -0.81 -12.09 37.04
N GLY A 481 -1.82 -11.80 36.21
CA GLY A 481 -3.06 -11.13 36.61
C GLY A 481 -3.06 -9.62 36.38
N LEU A 482 -1.99 -9.07 35.79
CA LEU A 482 -1.93 -7.69 35.34
C LEU A 482 -2.78 -7.50 34.07
N TRP A 483 -3.27 -6.29 33.88
CA TRP A 483 -4.09 -5.90 32.73
C TRP A 483 -3.23 -5.14 31.72
N GLU A 484 -3.41 -5.44 30.44
CA GLU A 484 -2.68 -4.85 29.33
C GLU A 484 -3.67 -4.24 28.33
N TYR A 485 -3.42 -2.99 27.94
CA TYR A 485 -4.26 -2.19 27.03
C TYR A 485 -3.42 -1.60 25.90
N GLY A 486 -4.01 -1.49 24.71
CA GLY A 486 -3.38 -0.87 23.54
C GLY A 486 -4.34 -0.80 22.36
N ILE A 487 -4.06 0.08 21.40
CA ILE A 487 -4.75 0.11 20.11
C ILE A 487 -3.90 -0.69 19.12
N THR A 488 -4.48 -1.73 18.52
CA THR A 488 -3.82 -2.61 17.55
C THR A 488 -4.74 -2.91 16.36
N CYS A 489 -4.23 -3.61 15.35
CA CYS A 489 -4.97 -3.97 14.13
C CYS A 489 -5.24 -5.48 14.07
N ILE A 490 -6.49 -5.85 13.78
CA ILE A 490 -6.89 -7.21 13.37
C ILE A 490 -7.05 -7.24 11.85
N GLU A 491 -6.38 -8.17 11.17
CA GLU A 491 -6.50 -8.32 9.73
C GLU A 491 -7.81 -8.97 9.29
N TYR A 492 -8.32 -8.54 8.12
CA TYR A 492 -9.61 -9.03 7.57
C TYR A 492 -9.63 -10.54 7.32
N THR A 493 -8.46 -11.17 7.14
CA THR A 493 -8.32 -12.62 7.02
C THR A 493 -8.58 -13.37 8.31
N GLU A 494 -8.45 -12.70 9.47
CA GLU A 494 -8.51 -13.26 10.83
C GLU A 494 -9.81 -12.91 11.58
N PHE A 495 -10.75 -12.19 10.98
CA PHE A 495 -12.02 -11.80 11.63
C PHE A 495 -12.80 -13.02 12.17
N GLU A 496 -12.86 -14.12 11.41
CA GLU A 496 -13.49 -15.38 11.81
C GLU A 496 -12.89 -15.99 13.09
N LYS A 497 -11.58 -15.80 13.30
CA LYS A 497 -10.81 -16.30 14.46
C LYS A 497 -11.02 -15.45 15.71
N TYR A 498 -11.27 -14.15 15.55
CA TYR A 498 -11.49 -13.19 16.64
C TYR A 498 -12.96 -12.80 16.87
N GLY A 499 -13.90 -13.39 16.12
CA GLY A 499 -15.34 -13.11 16.25
C GLY A 499 -15.79 -11.75 15.69
N ILE A 500 -14.91 -11.04 14.97
CA ILE A 500 -15.22 -9.74 14.37
C ILE A 500 -16.29 -9.93 13.30
N SER A 501 -17.44 -9.27 13.49
CA SER A 501 -18.59 -9.39 12.60
C SER A 501 -18.53 -8.34 11.48
N GLU A 502 -18.78 -8.76 10.24
CA GLU A 502 -18.91 -7.85 9.10
C GLU A 502 -20.14 -6.93 9.24
N PRO A 503 -20.01 -5.60 9.03
CA PRO A 503 -21.16 -4.70 9.03
C PRO A 503 -22.12 -5.05 7.89
N THR A 504 -23.35 -5.47 8.22
CA THR A 504 -24.40 -5.74 7.23
C THR A 504 -25.17 -4.46 6.92
N ALA A 505 -25.57 -4.28 5.66
CA ALA A 505 -26.37 -3.13 5.23
C ALA A 505 -27.79 -3.06 5.86
N THR A 506 -28.17 -4.07 6.66
CA THR A 506 -29.45 -4.17 7.39
C THR A 506 -29.33 -3.83 8.87
N ASN A 507 -28.12 -3.80 9.45
CA ASN A 507 -27.92 -3.49 10.87
C ASN A 507 -27.86 -1.97 11.08
N GLY A 508 -29.03 -1.33 11.19
CA GLY A 508 -29.14 0.13 11.35
C GLY A 508 -28.52 0.65 12.65
N SER A 509 -27.49 1.49 12.50
CA SER A 509 -27.08 2.61 13.40
C SER A 509 -26.90 2.39 14.91
N LEU A 510 -26.98 1.17 15.43
CA LEU A 510 -27.00 0.89 16.88
C LEU A 510 -25.92 -0.10 17.36
N GLN A 511 -25.08 -0.61 16.46
CA GLN A 511 -23.93 -1.43 16.81
C GLN A 511 -22.66 -0.73 16.31
N ALA A 512 -21.76 -0.38 17.23
CA ALA A 512 -20.53 0.32 16.88
C ALA A 512 -19.66 -0.56 15.98
N SER A 513 -19.35 -0.07 14.78
CA SER A 513 -18.44 -0.75 13.86
C SER A 513 -17.00 -0.35 14.19
N TYR A 514 -16.10 -1.34 14.22
CA TYR A 514 -14.69 -1.05 14.33
C TYR A 514 -14.20 -0.25 13.11
N PRO A 515 -13.35 0.77 13.31
CA PRO A 515 -12.81 1.61 12.23
C PRO A 515 -11.86 0.83 11.32
N ALA A 516 -11.77 1.24 10.05
CA ALA A 516 -10.80 0.67 9.12
C ALA A 516 -9.36 1.03 9.51
N ASN A 517 -8.47 0.03 9.48
CA ASN A 517 -7.04 0.31 9.38
C ASN A 517 -6.72 0.75 7.94
N THR A 518 -6.15 1.95 7.79
CA THR A 518 -5.78 2.51 6.48
C THR A 518 -4.32 2.27 6.09
N ASN A 519 -3.51 1.73 7.01
CA ASN A 519 -2.05 1.62 6.90
C ASN A 519 -1.35 2.98 6.63
N ILE A 520 -1.92 4.06 7.20
CA ILE A 520 -1.23 5.32 7.48
C ILE A 520 -0.93 5.36 8.98
N LEU A 521 0.35 5.39 9.32
CA LEU A 521 0.85 5.34 10.70
C LEU A 521 1.77 6.52 11.00
N TYR A 522 1.79 6.95 12.25
CA TYR A 522 2.95 7.59 12.87
C TYR A 522 3.67 6.55 13.72
N VAL A 523 5.00 6.60 13.80
CA VAL A 523 5.81 5.72 14.67
C VAL A 523 6.95 6.50 15.33
N ASP A 524 7.22 6.22 16.60
CA ASP A 524 8.47 6.62 17.26
C ASP A 524 9.62 5.69 16.82
N LEU A 525 10.75 6.27 16.40
CA LEU A 525 11.85 5.50 15.83
C LEU A 525 12.59 4.68 16.88
N GLN A 526 12.72 5.18 18.13
CA GLN A 526 13.37 4.41 19.19
C GLN A 526 12.54 3.18 19.55
N ALA A 527 11.24 3.35 19.77
CA ALA A 527 10.30 2.25 20.03
C ALA A 527 10.27 1.25 18.87
N ALA A 528 10.35 1.71 17.62
CA ALA A 528 10.45 0.82 16.45
C ALA A 528 11.77 0.04 16.39
N GLN A 529 12.91 0.66 16.70
CA GLN A 529 14.22 0.02 16.76
C GLN A 529 14.31 -0.98 17.93
N GLU A 530 13.74 -0.65 19.09
CA GLU A 530 13.57 -1.53 20.26
C GLU A 530 12.72 -2.77 19.99
N VAL A 531 11.90 -2.77 18.93
CA VAL A 531 11.20 -3.97 18.43
C VAL A 531 11.99 -4.65 17.33
N GLY A 532 12.49 -3.92 16.32
CA GLY A 532 13.23 -4.46 15.17
C GLY A 532 14.52 -5.20 15.56
N SER A 533 15.20 -4.76 16.61
CA SER A 533 16.43 -5.38 17.13
C SER A 533 16.21 -6.70 17.88
N ARG A 534 14.97 -7.05 18.25
CA ARG A 534 14.68 -8.20 19.12
C ARG A 534 15.00 -9.52 18.43
N LYS A 535 15.90 -10.33 19.02
CA LYS A 535 16.27 -11.66 18.52
C LYS A 535 15.24 -12.76 18.85
N ASN A 536 13.96 -12.46 18.64
CA ASN A 536 12.82 -13.37 18.70
C ASN A 536 11.70 -12.89 17.74
N ALA A 537 10.62 -13.66 17.59
CA ALA A 537 9.55 -13.39 16.61
C ALA A 537 8.87 -12.01 16.70
N SER A 538 8.99 -11.28 17.82
CA SER A 538 8.36 -9.95 17.96
C SER A 538 8.90 -8.87 17.02
N CYS A 539 10.13 -9.01 16.50
CA CYS A 539 10.65 -8.13 15.43
C CYS A 539 9.97 -8.33 14.06
N LEU A 540 9.15 -9.38 13.94
CA LEU A 540 8.33 -9.72 12.76
C LEU A 540 6.84 -9.69 13.17
N PRO A 541 6.24 -8.51 13.37
CA PRO A 541 4.87 -8.38 13.87
C PRO A 541 3.82 -9.01 12.94
N GLY A 542 2.75 -9.53 13.54
CA GLY A 542 1.59 -10.06 12.82
C GLY A 542 1.89 -11.21 11.84
N ILE A 543 2.80 -12.13 12.17
CA ILE A 543 3.05 -13.31 11.32
C ILE A 543 1.77 -14.16 11.16
N VAL A 544 1.36 -14.33 9.91
CA VAL A 544 0.26 -15.17 9.43
C VAL A 544 0.71 -16.03 8.24
N LEU A 545 -0.10 -17.03 7.89
CA LEU A 545 0.08 -17.86 6.69
C LEU A 545 -1.25 -17.89 5.92
N ASN A 546 -1.34 -17.11 4.84
CA ASN A 546 -2.59 -16.97 4.10
C ASN A 546 -2.80 -18.12 3.09
N LEU A 547 -3.68 -19.05 3.43
CA LEU A 547 -4.04 -20.22 2.60
C LEU A 547 -5.34 -20.00 1.78
N LYS A 548 -5.99 -18.83 1.89
CA LYS A 548 -7.30 -18.57 1.24
C LYS A 548 -7.21 -18.36 -0.28
N LYS A 549 -6.03 -18.47 -0.88
CA LYS A 549 -5.79 -18.32 -2.34
C LYS A 549 -4.74 -19.33 -2.80
N ALA A 550 -4.96 -19.93 -3.97
CA ALA A 550 -3.95 -20.74 -4.62
C ALA A 550 -2.77 -19.86 -5.10
N VAL A 551 -1.59 -20.48 -5.18
CA VAL A 551 -0.34 -19.84 -5.60
C VAL A 551 -0.04 -20.25 -7.04
N SER A 552 -0.21 -19.32 -7.97
CA SER A 552 0.31 -19.45 -9.33
C SER A 552 1.84 -19.33 -9.37
N TYR A 553 2.48 -20.16 -10.19
CA TYR A 553 3.90 -20.12 -10.55
C TYR A 553 4.09 -20.79 -11.92
N VAL A 554 5.27 -20.64 -12.54
CA VAL A 554 5.62 -21.33 -13.80
C VAL A 554 6.58 -22.47 -13.49
N ASP A 555 6.43 -23.63 -14.15
CA ASP A 555 7.32 -24.78 -13.99
C ASP A 555 8.46 -24.83 -15.02
N HIS A 556 9.36 -25.80 -14.87
CA HIS A 556 10.47 -26.09 -15.78
C HIS A 556 10.10 -26.34 -17.26
N LEU A 557 8.81 -26.55 -17.58
CA LEU A 557 8.30 -26.76 -18.94
C LEU A 557 7.63 -25.49 -19.50
N GLY A 558 7.57 -24.42 -18.71
CA GLY A 558 6.90 -23.16 -19.07
C GLY A 558 5.39 -23.15 -18.82
N PHE A 559 4.82 -24.13 -18.11
CA PHE A 559 3.39 -24.19 -17.84
C PHE A 559 3.00 -23.40 -16.58
N GLU A 560 1.90 -22.66 -16.64
CA GLU A 560 1.28 -22.04 -15.45
C GLU A 560 0.72 -23.11 -14.51
N CYS A 561 1.44 -23.38 -13.44
CA CYS A 561 1.02 -24.23 -12.34
C CYS A 561 0.29 -23.42 -11.26
N SER A 562 -0.62 -24.06 -10.52
CA SER A 562 -1.36 -23.45 -9.41
C SER A 562 -1.57 -24.46 -8.29
N ALA A 563 -1.05 -24.15 -7.10
CA ALA A 563 -1.06 -25.06 -5.94
C ALA A 563 -1.73 -24.42 -4.72
N ALA A 564 -2.36 -25.24 -3.87
CA ALA A 564 -2.82 -24.80 -2.55
C ALA A 564 -1.59 -24.60 -1.64
N GLY A 565 -1.38 -23.38 -1.16
CA GLY A 565 -0.20 -23.04 -0.38
C GLY A 565 -0.17 -21.58 0.05
N GLY A 566 0.90 -21.20 0.74
CA GLY A 566 1.12 -19.83 1.22
C GLY A 566 2.58 -19.61 1.58
N ARG A 567 2.92 -18.43 2.08
CA ARG A 567 4.23 -18.14 2.68
C ARG A 567 4.01 -17.36 3.98
N LEU A 568 5.02 -17.30 4.85
CA LEU A 568 4.91 -16.44 6.03
C LEU A 568 4.77 -14.98 5.58
N GLU A 569 3.69 -14.33 6.01
CA GLU A 569 3.44 -12.91 5.80
C GLU A 569 3.44 -12.23 7.17
N CYS A 570 4.15 -11.11 7.30
CA CYS A 570 4.10 -10.24 8.47
C CYS A 570 3.56 -8.85 8.11
N THR A 571 2.98 -8.14 9.08
CA THR A 571 2.25 -6.88 8.90
C THR A 571 2.88 -5.75 9.71
N MET A 572 2.98 -4.55 9.13
CA MET A 572 3.72 -3.44 9.74
C MET A 572 2.97 -2.82 10.93
N GLN A 573 1.65 -2.70 10.81
CA GLN A 573 0.71 -2.16 11.78
C GLN A 573 0.69 -2.95 13.10
N ASN A 574 0.92 -4.25 13.06
CA ASN A 574 0.98 -5.12 14.24
C ASN A 574 2.24 -4.92 15.09
N ILE A 575 3.12 -3.96 14.75
CA ILE A 575 4.13 -3.50 15.71
C ILE A 575 3.46 -2.99 17.00
N ALA A 576 2.24 -2.47 16.91
CA ALA A 576 1.34 -2.12 18.01
C ALA A 576 1.26 -3.19 19.12
N ASP A 577 1.31 -4.48 18.76
CA ASP A 577 1.25 -5.60 19.71
C ASP A 577 2.45 -5.64 20.69
N ASN A 578 3.45 -4.77 20.50
CA ASN A 578 4.62 -4.58 21.36
C ASN A 578 4.54 -3.33 22.25
N PHE A 579 3.51 -2.49 22.10
CA PHE A 579 3.37 -1.18 22.77
C PHE A 579 2.14 -1.14 23.70
N MET A 580 1.88 -2.26 24.37
CA MET A 580 0.80 -2.39 25.37
C MET A 580 1.21 -1.75 26.70
N ASN A 581 0.35 -0.93 27.28
CA ASN A 581 0.53 -0.37 28.62
C ASN A 581 -0.03 -1.33 29.68
N THR A 582 0.72 -1.56 30.76
CA THR A 582 0.38 -2.57 31.80
C THR A 582 -0.03 -1.92 33.13
N TYR A 583 -1.13 -2.40 33.70
CA TYR A 583 -1.76 -1.87 34.92
C TYR A 583 -2.07 -2.99 35.93
N SER A 584 -2.10 -2.65 37.22
CA SER A 584 -2.39 -3.61 38.31
C SER A 584 -3.88 -3.83 38.58
N TYR A 585 -4.77 -3.16 37.84
CA TYR A 585 -6.22 -3.24 37.95
C TYR A 585 -6.84 -3.12 36.54
N ARG A 586 -8.11 -3.54 36.40
CA ARG A 586 -8.89 -3.34 35.17
C ARG A 586 -9.30 -1.87 35.09
N CYS A 587 -8.91 -1.17 34.02
CA CYS A 587 -9.27 0.23 33.81
C CYS A 587 -10.73 0.37 33.36
N SER A 588 -11.27 1.57 33.55
CA SER A 588 -12.57 2.00 33.01
C SER A 588 -12.39 2.78 31.69
N GLU A 589 -13.50 3.27 31.13
CA GLU A 589 -13.53 4.15 29.95
C GLU A 589 -12.57 5.35 30.08
N GLY A 590 -11.94 5.76 28.96
CA GLY A 590 -11.07 6.94 28.86
C GLY A 590 -9.56 6.67 28.92
N ILE A 591 -9.16 5.42 29.14
CA ILE A 591 -7.75 5.01 29.25
C ILE A 591 -6.93 5.30 27.98
N GLU A 592 -7.58 5.37 26.80
CA GLU A 592 -6.94 5.59 25.51
C GLU A 592 -6.11 6.88 25.42
N SER A 593 -6.43 7.88 26.25
CA SER A 593 -5.64 9.11 26.37
C SER A 593 -4.24 8.89 26.98
N GLU A 594 -4.10 7.90 27.87
CA GLU A 594 -2.85 7.56 28.55
C GLU A 594 -1.96 6.61 27.72
N LEU A 595 -2.54 5.75 26.89
CA LEU A 595 -1.83 4.69 26.15
C LEU A 595 -0.73 5.19 25.21
N ASP A 596 0.32 4.39 25.03
CA ASP A 596 1.43 4.63 24.09
C ASP A 596 0.97 4.63 22.61
N THR A 597 -0.15 3.96 22.35
CA THR A 597 -0.79 3.79 21.04
C THR A 597 -2.06 4.66 20.94
N PHE A 598 -2.23 5.43 19.86
CA PHE A 598 -3.40 6.31 19.67
C PHE A 598 -4.01 6.22 18.26
N ILE A 599 -5.20 6.79 18.09
CA ILE A 599 -5.96 6.78 16.83
C ILE A 599 -6.58 8.16 16.54
N VAL A 600 -6.63 8.54 15.26
CA VAL A 600 -7.36 9.72 14.76
C VAL A 600 -8.34 9.33 13.65
N TYR A 601 -9.47 10.03 13.56
CA TYR A 601 -10.55 9.79 12.61
C TYR A 601 -10.81 10.99 11.69
N ASN A 602 -11.11 10.73 10.43
CA ASN A 602 -11.58 11.71 9.44
C ASN A 602 -12.38 10.99 8.32
N GLU A 603 -12.97 11.73 7.38
CA GLU A 603 -13.73 11.16 6.26
C GLU A 603 -12.88 10.23 5.41
N ARG A 604 -13.47 9.09 5.02
CA ARG A 604 -12.77 8.06 4.23
C ARG A 604 -12.11 8.59 2.95
N LYS A 605 -12.74 9.53 2.25
CA LYS A 605 -12.20 10.13 1.01
C LYS A 605 -10.98 11.05 1.24
N LYS A 606 -10.72 11.47 2.49
CA LYS A 606 -9.53 12.23 2.91
C LYS A 606 -8.44 11.28 3.41
N VAL A 607 -8.80 10.24 4.17
CA VAL A 607 -7.83 9.28 4.73
C VAL A 607 -7.40 8.18 3.74
N THR A 608 -8.33 7.55 3.03
CA THR A 608 -8.02 6.40 2.15
C THR A 608 -8.88 6.25 0.91
N SER A 609 -8.26 6.48 -0.24
CA SER A 609 -8.70 5.98 -1.54
C SER A 609 -7.46 5.58 -2.34
N SER A 610 -7.40 4.32 -2.79
CA SER A 610 -6.17 3.71 -3.31
C SER A 610 -6.31 3.16 -4.72
N ALA A 611 -5.30 3.33 -5.56
CA ALA A 611 -5.16 2.60 -6.83
C ALA A 611 -4.44 1.26 -6.58
N LYS A 612 -5.19 0.16 -6.36
CA LYS A 612 -4.64 -1.18 -6.06
C LYS A 612 -5.09 -2.29 -7.02
N ARG A 613 -6.09 -2.06 -7.87
CA ARG A 613 -6.56 -3.04 -8.86
C ARG A 613 -7.18 -2.39 -10.10
N LYS A 614 -7.15 -3.07 -11.24
CA LYS A 614 -7.87 -2.69 -12.45
C LYS A 614 -9.38 -2.87 -12.25
N LEU A 615 -10.19 -1.96 -12.78
CA LEU A 615 -11.63 -2.17 -12.94
C LEU A 615 -11.85 -3.25 -14.02
N LYS A 616 -12.72 -4.22 -13.75
CA LYS A 616 -13.08 -5.26 -14.73
C LYS A 616 -14.39 -4.92 -15.45
N PRO A 617 -14.60 -5.32 -16.71
CA PRO A 617 -15.84 -5.04 -17.45
C PRO A 617 -17.12 -5.52 -16.76
N GLU A 618 -17.03 -6.65 -16.02
CA GLU A 618 -18.14 -7.23 -15.27
C GLU A 618 -18.32 -6.66 -13.84
N ASP A 619 -17.39 -5.84 -13.36
CA ASP A 619 -17.38 -5.32 -11.99
C ASP A 619 -18.00 -3.92 -11.90
N ARG A 620 -18.92 -3.73 -10.95
CA ARG A 620 -19.56 -2.44 -10.64
C ARG A 620 -18.89 -1.70 -9.48
N SER A 621 -17.93 -2.33 -8.81
CA SER A 621 -17.24 -1.76 -7.66
C SER A 621 -16.02 -0.95 -8.10
N LEU A 622 -16.12 0.37 -8.00
CA LEU A 622 -14.99 1.30 -8.11
C LEU A 622 -14.01 1.19 -6.92
N HIS A 623 -14.27 0.34 -5.92
CA HIS A 623 -13.46 0.29 -4.71
C HIS A 623 -12.04 -0.22 -5.02
N GLN A 624 -11.05 0.61 -4.65
CA GLN A 624 -9.62 0.42 -4.86
C GLN A 624 -9.14 0.43 -6.33
N THR A 625 -9.90 1.02 -7.26
CA THR A 625 -9.47 1.20 -8.66
C THR A 625 -8.95 2.63 -8.94
N PRO A 626 -8.15 2.84 -10.01
CA PRO A 626 -7.74 4.17 -10.43
C PRO A 626 -8.93 5.12 -10.68
N GLU A 627 -10.01 4.62 -11.27
CA GLU A 627 -11.24 5.38 -11.55
C GLU A 627 -11.94 5.80 -10.25
N GLY A 628 -12.07 4.89 -9.28
CA GLY A 628 -12.71 5.19 -8.01
C GLY A 628 -11.91 6.13 -7.12
N SER A 629 -10.58 6.04 -7.17
CA SER A 629 -9.71 6.98 -6.47
C SER A 629 -9.70 8.37 -7.11
N LEU A 630 -9.73 8.46 -8.45
CA LEU A 630 -9.92 9.75 -9.14
C LEU A 630 -11.26 10.39 -8.77
N LEU A 631 -12.34 9.61 -8.72
CA LEU A 631 -13.66 10.10 -8.34
C LEU A 631 -13.69 10.66 -6.90
N ASP A 632 -12.93 10.07 -5.97
CA ASP A 632 -12.78 10.60 -4.62
C ASP A 632 -11.89 11.87 -4.58
N ILE A 633 -10.87 12.01 -5.44
CA ILE A 633 -10.13 13.28 -5.61
C ILE A 633 -11.05 14.37 -6.16
N MET A 634 -11.89 14.09 -7.17
CA MET A 634 -12.84 15.08 -7.70
C MET A 634 -13.89 15.49 -6.66
N ARG A 635 -14.31 14.58 -5.77
CA ARG A 635 -15.17 14.92 -4.61
C ARG A 635 -14.46 15.87 -3.64
N ASN A 636 -13.20 15.59 -3.31
CA ASN A 636 -12.40 16.47 -2.46
C ASN A 636 -12.21 17.86 -3.09
N ALA A 637 -11.98 17.94 -4.41
CA ALA A 637 -11.87 19.21 -5.14
C ALA A 637 -13.19 20.01 -5.14
N HIS A 638 -14.34 19.35 -5.35
CA HIS A 638 -15.66 19.96 -5.21
C HIS A 638 -15.88 20.50 -3.80
N ASP A 639 -15.61 19.69 -2.76
CA ASP A 639 -15.89 20.06 -1.37
C ASP A 639 -14.98 21.20 -0.88
N LEU A 640 -13.73 21.22 -1.34
CA LEU A 640 -12.79 22.31 -1.12
C LEU A 640 -13.26 23.61 -1.80
N LEU A 641 -13.43 23.61 -3.13
CA LEU A 641 -13.72 24.83 -3.88
C LEU A 641 -15.13 25.38 -3.63
N SER A 642 -16.12 24.52 -3.36
CA SER A 642 -17.46 24.97 -2.94
C SER A 642 -17.43 25.67 -1.58
N SER A 643 -16.46 25.36 -0.71
CA SER A 643 -16.25 26.09 0.54
C SER A 643 -15.58 27.46 0.35
N CYS A 644 -15.06 27.74 -0.84
CA CYS A 644 -14.49 29.01 -1.28
C CYS A 644 -15.52 29.93 -1.97
N SER A 645 -16.82 29.61 -1.86
CA SER A 645 -17.92 30.25 -2.61
C SER A 645 -17.83 30.12 -4.14
N ILE A 646 -17.13 29.12 -4.65
CA ILE A 646 -17.08 28.81 -6.09
C ILE A 646 -18.23 27.87 -6.46
N GLU A 647 -19.02 28.20 -7.48
CA GLU A 647 -20.01 27.26 -8.01
C GLU A 647 -19.33 26.13 -8.79
N VAL A 648 -19.38 24.89 -8.25
CA VAL A 648 -18.76 23.69 -8.84
C VAL A 648 -19.80 22.54 -8.94
N PRO A 649 -19.92 21.83 -10.08
CA PRO A 649 -20.86 20.73 -10.26
C PRO A 649 -20.71 19.61 -9.22
N LYS A 650 -21.80 19.21 -8.57
CA LYS A 650 -21.73 18.14 -7.57
C LYS A 650 -21.36 16.78 -8.19
N VAL A 651 -20.25 16.21 -7.70
CA VAL A 651 -19.84 14.84 -8.06
C VAL A 651 -20.83 13.83 -7.47
N LYS A 652 -21.44 13.04 -8.36
CA LYS A 652 -22.53 12.09 -8.06
C LYS A 652 -22.04 10.79 -7.40
N ASP A 653 -22.97 9.88 -7.11
CA ASP A 653 -22.63 8.56 -6.54
C ASP A 653 -21.96 7.63 -7.58
N ASN A 654 -21.41 6.51 -7.10
CA ASN A 654 -20.62 5.59 -7.92
C ASN A 654 -21.41 4.92 -9.06
N ASN A 655 -22.73 4.73 -8.93
CA ASN A 655 -23.57 4.16 -9.97
C ASN A 655 -23.87 5.20 -11.06
N GLU A 656 -24.18 6.43 -10.66
CA GLU A 656 -24.37 7.52 -11.63
C GLU A 656 -23.08 7.85 -12.39
N TYR A 657 -21.91 7.78 -11.72
CA TYR A 657 -20.61 7.93 -12.39
C TYR A 657 -20.42 6.91 -13.54
N LEU A 658 -20.71 5.63 -13.30
CA LEU A 658 -20.64 4.56 -14.30
C LEU A 658 -21.58 4.76 -15.52
N HIS A 659 -22.49 5.74 -15.45
CA HIS A 659 -23.43 6.08 -16.52
C HIS A 659 -23.26 7.49 -17.11
N SER A 660 -22.54 8.39 -16.43
CA SER A 660 -22.47 9.82 -16.79
C SER A 660 -21.07 10.44 -16.78
N GLY A 661 -20.03 9.67 -16.42
CA GLY A 661 -18.64 10.11 -16.43
C GLY A 661 -18.30 11.10 -15.30
N LEU A 662 -17.16 11.78 -15.45
CA LEU A 662 -16.77 12.87 -14.56
C LEU A 662 -17.50 14.17 -14.95
N PRO A 663 -17.85 15.04 -13.99
CA PRO A 663 -18.41 16.34 -14.30
C PRO A 663 -17.36 17.40 -14.67
N PHE A 664 -16.08 17.17 -14.35
CA PHE A 664 -14.93 18.04 -14.60
C PHE A 664 -13.62 17.27 -14.38
N LEU A 665 -12.46 17.88 -14.65
CA LEU A 665 -11.16 17.50 -14.06
C LEU A 665 -10.57 18.68 -13.28
N ILE A 666 -10.15 18.47 -12.03
CA ILE A 666 -9.50 19.52 -11.21
C ILE A 666 -8.26 18.94 -10.53
N PHE A 667 -7.08 19.46 -10.88
CA PHE A 667 -5.79 19.08 -10.32
C PHE A 667 -5.06 20.30 -9.76
N LEU A 668 -4.80 20.26 -8.45
CA LEU A 668 -4.22 21.35 -7.68
C LEU A 668 -2.86 20.90 -7.13
N HIS A 669 -1.80 21.68 -7.35
CA HIS A 669 -0.48 21.37 -6.80
C HIS A 669 -0.50 21.41 -5.26
N PRO A 670 -0.04 20.37 -4.54
CA PRO A 670 -0.14 20.33 -3.07
C PRO A 670 0.49 21.53 -2.35
N ALA A 671 1.54 22.14 -2.93
CA ALA A 671 2.18 23.34 -2.38
C ALA A 671 1.38 24.66 -2.53
N LEU A 672 0.20 24.66 -3.16
CA LEU A 672 -0.79 25.74 -2.96
C LEU A 672 -1.11 25.90 -1.46
N GLY A 673 -1.18 24.76 -0.76
CA GLY A 673 -1.28 24.63 0.69
C GLY A 673 -1.63 23.19 1.03
N PRO A 674 -0.80 22.42 1.76
CA PRO A 674 -1.11 21.03 2.09
C PRO A 674 -2.31 20.91 3.05
N PHE A 675 -2.77 22.02 3.63
CA PHE A 675 -4.01 22.11 4.41
C PHE A 675 -5.05 22.92 3.63
N TRP A 676 -6.30 22.43 3.65
CA TRP A 676 -7.40 23.03 2.87
C TRP A 676 -7.64 24.50 3.25
N ASP A 677 -7.49 24.86 4.52
CA ASP A 677 -7.71 26.23 5.02
C ASP A 677 -6.68 27.24 4.50
N ILE A 678 -5.50 26.77 4.04
CA ILE A 678 -4.53 27.59 3.31
C ILE A 678 -4.97 27.79 1.85
N ILE A 679 -5.50 26.74 1.20
CA ILE A 679 -6.00 26.84 -0.18
C ILE A 679 -7.24 27.77 -0.23
N LYS A 680 -8.14 27.69 0.75
CA LYS A 680 -9.34 28.56 0.85
C LYS A 680 -9.01 30.06 0.88
N GLN A 681 -7.81 30.45 1.30
CA GLN A 681 -7.37 31.85 1.31
C GLN A 681 -6.83 32.34 -0.06
N LYS A 682 -6.63 31.43 -1.03
CA LYS A 682 -6.15 31.70 -2.39
C LYS A 682 -7.24 31.61 -3.46
N PHE A 683 -8.45 31.18 -3.08
CA PHE A 683 -9.60 30.97 -3.95
C PHE A 683 -10.81 31.68 -3.36
N ILE A 684 -11.38 32.64 -4.08
CA ILE A 684 -12.47 33.50 -3.62
C ILE A 684 -13.48 33.65 -4.77
N GLY A 685 -14.67 33.05 -4.66
CA GLY A 685 -15.78 33.30 -5.59
C GLY A 685 -15.58 32.85 -7.05
N GLY A 686 -16.60 33.08 -7.89
CA GLY A 686 -16.65 32.64 -9.28
C GLY A 686 -17.27 31.26 -9.50
N SER A 687 -16.94 30.59 -10.61
CA SER A 687 -17.56 29.32 -11.01
C SER A 687 -16.68 28.44 -11.91
N ILE A 688 -16.95 27.14 -11.93
CA ILE A 688 -16.33 26.15 -12.83
C ILE A 688 -17.46 25.31 -13.47
N SER A 689 -17.71 25.48 -14.76
CA SER A 689 -18.76 24.76 -15.49
C SER A 689 -18.57 23.24 -15.54
N LYS A 690 -19.68 22.53 -15.81
CA LYS A 690 -19.62 21.09 -16.14
C LYS A 690 -18.92 20.90 -17.49
N GLY A 691 -17.89 20.04 -17.50
CA GLY A 691 -17.02 19.79 -18.66
C GLY A 691 -15.69 20.54 -18.59
N SER A 692 -15.52 21.45 -17.63
CA SER A 692 -14.28 22.20 -17.47
C SER A 692 -13.11 21.35 -16.95
N GLU A 693 -11.90 21.85 -17.21
CA GLU A 693 -10.64 21.34 -16.67
C GLU A 693 -9.88 22.48 -15.98
N LEU A 694 -9.40 22.24 -14.76
CA LEU A 694 -8.52 23.15 -14.03
C LEU A 694 -7.22 22.44 -13.63
N GLN A 695 -6.07 22.92 -14.11
CA GLN A 695 -4.74 22.48 -13.67
C GLN A 695 -3.97 23.67 -13.11
N ILE A 696 -3.54 23.59 -11.85
CA ILE A 696 -2.76 24.63 -11.17
C ILE A 696 -1.44 24.04 -10.67
N GLU A 697 -0.37 24.21 -11.44
CA GLU A 697 1.02 23.83 -11.11
C GLU A 697 1.86 25.06 -10.71
N VAL A 698 1.32 25.84 -9.76
CA VAL A 698 1.97 27.00 -9.10
C VAL A 698 1.69 26.95 -7.59
N ALA A 699 2.56 27.53 -6.76
CA ALA A 699 2.31 27.68 -5.32
C ALA A 699 1.81 29.09 -4.94
N GLU A 700 2.37 30.13 -5.57
CA GLU A 700 1.93 31.53 -5.41
C GLU A 700 0.80 31.82 -6.41
N PHE A 701 -0.44 31.70 -5.94
CA PHE A 701 -1.65 31.79 -6.77
C PHE A 701 -2.73 32.64 -6.10
N LEU A 702 -3.50 33.39 -6.90
CA LEU A 702 -4.79 33.97 -6.50
C LEU A 702 -5.83 33.72 -7.59
N TRP A 703 -7.00 33.24 -7.15
CA TRP A 703 -8.25 33.18 -7.88
C TRP A 703 -9.29 34.04 -7.15
N GLU A 704 -9.79 35.07 -7.82
CA GLU A 704 -10.81 36.00 -7.29
C GLU A 704 -11.87 36.22 -8.38
N ASP A 705 -13.12 35.79 -8.14
CA ASP A 705 -14.27 35.89 -9.04
C ASP A 705 -13.97 35.45 -10.50
N VAL A 706 -13.34 34.29 -10.66
CA VAL A 706 -13.03 33.70 -11.98
C VAL A 706 -14.15 32.75 -12.42
N GLU A 707 -14.62 32.89 -13.65
CA GLU A 707 -15.56 31.97 -14.29
C GLU A 707 -14.85 31.11 -15.34
N LEU A 708 -14.93 29.78 -15.21
CA LEU A 708 -14.24 28.82 -16.09
C LEU A 708 -15.21 27.88 -16.80
N ASP A 709 -15.33 28.05 -18.12
CA ASP A 709 -16.09 27.20 -19.04
C ASP A 709 -15.12 26.63 -20.10
N GLY A 710 -14.60 25.41 -19.88
CA GLY A 710 -13.53 24.81 -20.68
C GLY A 710 -12.25 24.51 -19.90
N SER A 711 -11.10 24.45 -20.59
CA SER A 711 -9.81 24.10 -19.97
C SER A 711 -8.99 25.34 -19.59
N LEU A 712 -8.51 25.38 -18.34
CA LEU A 712 -7.46 26.28 -17.85
C LEU A 712 -6.28 25.46 -17.32
N ILE A 713 -5.08 25.73 -17.83
CA ILE A 713 -3.85 25.02 -17.50
C ILE A 713 -2.75 26.02 -17.14
N ILE A 714 -2.26 26.01 -15.90
CA ILE A 714 -1.20 26.91 -15.43
C ILE A 714 0.00 26.08 -15.00
N LEU A 715 1.15 26.29 -15.64
CA LEU A 715 2.40 25.58 -15.41
C LEU A 715 3.53 26.54 -15.04
N ALA A 716 4.35 26.19 -14.05
CA ALA A 716 5.59 26.89 -13.75
C ALA A 716 6.79 25.93 -13.64
N ASP A 717 7.96 26.37 -14.11
CA ASP A 717 9.21 25.61 -13.96
C ASP A 717 9.62 25.54 -12.48
N ASN A 718 9.63 26.70 -11.81
CA ASN A 718 9.94 26.82 -10.39
C ASN A 718 8.63 26.96 -9.61
N ILE A 719 8.06 25.86 -9.12
CA ILE A 719 6.80 25.90 -8.37
C ILE A 719 7.00 26.38 -6.92
N MET A 720 8.09 25.94 -6.27
CA MET A 720 8.40 26.20 -4.86
C MET A 720 9.73 26.95 -4.64
N GLY A 721 10.37 27.35 -5.74
CA GLY A 721 11.73 27.90 -5.79
C GLY A 721 12.60 27.22 -6.86
N PRO A 722 13.83 27.69 -7.09
CA PRO A 722 14.71 27.21 -8.15
C PRO A 722 15.52 25.96 -7.75
N THR A 723 15.91 25.15 -8.73
CA THR A 723 16.96 24.13 -8.56
C THR A 723 18.36 24.72 -8.72
N LYS A 724 19.35 24.14 -8.02
CA LYS A 724 20.78 24.47 -8.13
C LYS A 724 21.61 23.19 -8.02
N ARG A 725 22.76 23.11 -8.70
CA ARG A 725 23.68 21.97 -8.54
C ARG A 725 24.40 22.02 -7.19
N ASN A 726 24.41 20.90 -6.46
CA ASN A 726 25.24 20.73 -5.26
C ASN A 726 26.71 20.40 -5.60
N THR A 727 27.54 20.15 -4.59
CA THR A 727 28.95 19.77 -4.74
C THR A 727 29.17 18.44 -5.47
N HIS A 728 28.16 17.58 -5.53
CA HIS A 728 28.17 16.32 -6.27
C HIS A 728 27.61 16.45 -7.70
N GLY A 729 27.16 17.65 -8.09
CA GLY A 729 26.56 17.95 -9.38
C GLY A 729 25.06 17.66 -9.47
N GLU A 730 24.42 17.09 -8.44
CA GLU A 730 22.99 16.81 -8.39
C GLU A 730 22.19 18.10 -8.34
N GLN A 731 21.05 18.16 -9.03
CA GLN A 731 20.12 19.28 -8.95
C GLN A 731 19.31 19.20 -7.65
N ILE A 732 19.43 20.22 -6.80
CA ILE A 732 18.72 20.32 -5.51
C ILE A 732 17.74 21.49 -5.58
N LEU A 733 16.48 21.23 -5.20
CA LEU A 733 15.43 22.24 -5.05
C LEU A 733 15.71 23.09 -3.82
N HIS A 734 15.84 24.41 -4.01
CA HIS A 734 15.91 25.37 -2.92
C HIS A 734 14.57 26.08 -2.76
N TYR A 735 13.95 25.97 -1.59
CA TYR A 735 12.71 26.68 -1.31
C TYR A 735 12.97 28.19 -1.22
N GLY A 736 12.09 28.98 -1.84
CA GLY A 736 12.26 30.43 -1.88
C GLY A 736 11.20 31.11 -2.74
N ALA A 737 11.15 32.45 -2.67
CA ALA A 737 10.20 33.24 -3.44
C ALA A 737 10.51 33.32 -4.95
N ARG A 738 11.63 32.78 -5.44
CA ARG A 738 11.95 32.77 -6.89
C ARG A 738 11.22 31.64 -7.64
N CYS A 739 9.93 31.87 -7.86
CA CYS A 739 8.94 30.92 -8.37
C CYS A 739 7.96 31.56 -9.34
N GLY A 740 7.21 30.75 -10.10
CA GLY A 740 6.16 31.22 -10.99
C GLY A 740 4.90 31.65 -10.23
N ARG A 741 4.33 32.81 -10.58
CA ARG A 741 3.09 33.34 -9.96
C ARG A 741 1.96 33.51 -10.96
N CYS A 742 0.72 33.29 -10.52
CA CYS A 742 -0.45 33.67 -11.30
C CYS A 742 -1.53 34.34 -10.44
N LYS A 743 -2.09 35.46 -10.92
CA LYS A 743 -3.14 36.26 -10.27
C LYS A 743 -4.29 36.44 -11.26
N LEU A 744 -5.46 35.91 -10.96
CA LEU A 744 -6.67 36.02 -11.78
C LEU A 744 -7.77 36.72 -10.96
N GLN A 745 -8.22 37.90 -11.42
CA GLN A 745 -9.24 38.71 -10.73
C GLN A 745 -10.37 39.13 -11.69
N ASN A 746 -11.61 38.72 -11.47
CA ASN A 746 -12.75 39.00 -12.35
C ASN A 746 -12.44 38.61 -13.82
N VAL A 747 -12.10 37.33 -14.03
CA VAL A 747 -11.68 36.79 -15.33
C VAL A 747 -12.69 35.75 -15.80
N LYS A 748 -13.19 35.89 -17.02
CA LYS A 748 -14.08 34.89 -17.65
C LYS A 748 -13.33 34.14 -18.74
N ILE A 749 -13.31 32.81 -18.64
CA ILE A 749 -12.58 31.90 -19.55
C ILE A 749 -13.62 31.03 -20.25
N VAL A 750 -13.66 31.05 -21.59
CA VAL A 750 -14.62 30.27 -22.39
C VAL A 750 -13.92 29.61 -23.58
N ASN A 751 -13.75 28.29 -23.56
CA ASN A 751 -13.14 27.52 -24.66
C ASN A 751 -13.69 26.09 -24.73
N GLU A 752 -13.57 25.42 -25.88
CA GLU A 752 -14.15 24.07 -26.10
C GLU A 752 -13.56 22.95 -25.22
N GLY A 753 -12.43 23.20 -24.54
CA GLY A 753 -11.91 22.34 -23.48
C GLY A 753 -11.53 20.90 -23.89
N ILE A 754 -11.78 19.94 -22.98
CA ILE A 754 -11.55 18.51 -23.19
C ILE A 754 -12.58 17.92 -24.16
N SER A 755 -12.10 17.12 -25.11
CA SER A 755 -12.95 16.36 -26.04
C SER A 755 -13.51 15.11 -25.34
N TRP A 756 -14.49 15.29 -24.45
CA TRP A 756 -14.98 14.26 -23.51
C TRP A 756 -15.49 12.96 -24.15
N ASP A 757 -16.00 13.01 -25.39
CA ASP A 757 -16.45 11.83 -26.14
C ASP A 757 -15.30 11.08 -26.86
N SER A 758 -14.05 11.55 -26.75
CA SER A 758 -12.90 10.89 -27.40
C SER A 758 -12.62 9.52 -26.77
N PRO A 759 -12.61 8.42 -27.57
CA PRO A 759 -12.33 7.07 -27.06
C PRO A 759 -10.84 6.87 -26.69
N SER A 760 -9.99 7.87 -26.90
CA SER A 760 -8.58 7.86 -26.48
C SER A 760 -8.37 8.26 -25.01
N ASN A 761 -9.36 8.95 -24.40
CA ASN A 761 -9.23 9.53 -23.07
C ASN A 761 -9.11 8.48 -21.96
N VAL A 762 -8.03 8.56 -21.16
CA VAL A 762 -7.84 7.79 -19.93
C VAL A 762 -7.72 8.76 -18.75
N TYR A 763 -8.88 9.21 -18.26
CA TYR A 763 -9.01 10.29 -17.27
C TYR A 763 -8.15 10.13 -16.01
N TRP A 764 -7.97 8.91 -15.48
CA TRP A 764 -7.14 8.67 -14.30
C TRP A 764 -5.63 8.65 -14.57
N GLN A 765 -5.21 8.44 -15.82
CA GLN A 765 -3.84 8.73 -16.25
C GLN A 765 -3.66 10.23 -16.57
N HIS A 766 -4.78 10.97 -16.72
CA HIS A 766 -4.85 12.33 -17.27
C HIS A 766 -4.37 12.44 -18.73
N HIS A 767 -4.30 11.30 -19.42
CA HIS A 767 -4.15 11.26 -20.88
C HIS A 767 -5.50 11.63 -21.50
N VAL A 768 -5.67 12.90 -21.90
CA VAL A 768 -6.93 13.42 -22.46
C VAL A 768 -6.69 14.35 -23.65
N GLU A 769 -7.54 14.23 -24.65
CA GLU A 769 -7.61 15.08 -25.85
C GLU A 769 -8.35 16.41 -25.54
N ARG A 770 -7.93 17.50 -26.19
CA ARG A 770 -8.53 18.84 -26.02
C ARG A 770 -8.73 19.49 -27.38
N SER A 771 -9.89 20.11 -27.57
CA SER A 771 -10.21 20.91 -28.75
C SER A 771 -9.64 22.33 -28.62
N GLU A 772 -9.71 22.91 -27.42
CA GLU A 772 -9.12 24.20 -27.07
C GLU A 772 -8.64 24.21 -25.60
N SER A 773 -7.82 25.19 -25.24
CA SER A 773 -7.50 25.50 -23.84
C SER A 773 -7.00 26.93 -23.67
N LEU A 774 -7.10 27.47 -22.45
CA LEU A 774 -6.25 28.58 -22.00
C LEU A 774 -5.06 27.97 -21.25
N LYS A 775 -3.86 28.09 -21.83
CA LYS A 775 -2.60 27.63 -21.22
C LYS A 775 -1.71 28.80 -20.84
N ILE A 776 -1.20 28.78 -19.61
CA ILE A 776 -0.25 29.75 -19.05
C ILE A 776 1.02 28.99 -18.67
N ILE A 777 2.18 29.45 -19.12
CA ILE A 777 3.50 28.86 -18.88
C ILE A 777 4.42 29.93 -18.28
N LEU A 778 5.01 29.63 -17.12
CA LEU A 778 5.77 30.57 -16.29
C LEU A 778 7.21 30.07 -16.11
N HIS A 779 8.16 30.69 -16.79
CA HIS A 779 9.56 30.31 -16.71
C HIS A 779 10.25 30.99 -15.51
N GLY A 780 11.05 30.24 -14.74
CA GLY A 780 11.82 30.80 -13.63
C GLY A 780 10.98 31.56 -12.58
N ASN A 781 11.20 32.86 -12.44
CA ASN A 781 10.47 33.80 -11.58
C ASN A 781 9.45 34.65 -12.37
N ALA A 782 8.81 34.07 -13.39
CA ALA A 782 7.79 34.73 -14.19
C ALA A 782 6.47 34.95 -13.43
N GLU A 783 5.72 35.97 -13.84
CA GLU A 783 4.44 36.35 -13.23
C GLU A 783 3.38 36.59 -14.30
N PHE A 784 2.17 36.06 -14.11
CA PHE A 784 1.01 36.35 -14.95
C PHE A 784 -0.11 36.97 -14.12
N GLU A 785 -0.65 38.09 -14.60
CA GLU A 785 -1.79 38.77 -13.99
C GLU A 785 -2.86 39.00 -15.06
N ALA A 786 -4.08 38.50 -14.86
CA ALA A 786 -5.22 38.81 -15.71
C ALA A 786 -6.33 39.44 -14.86
N LYS A 787 -6.87 40.56 -15.33
CA LYS A 787 -7.89 41.31 -14.59
C LYS A 787 -8.98 41.90 -15.50
N ASP A 788 -10.22 41.81 -15.02
CA ASP A 788 -11.43 42.42 -15.62
C ASP A 788 -11.58 42.07 -17.12
N VAL A 789 -11.38 40.80 -17.49
CA VAL A 789 -11.15 40.37 -18.89
C VAL A 789 -11.85 39.07 -19.30
N LEU A 790 -12.35 39.03 -20.54
CA LEU A 790 -12.90 37.84 -21.19
C LEU A 790 -11.86 37.20 -22.13
N LEU A 791 -11.44 35.98 -21.81
CA LEU A 791 -10.56 35.14 -22.62
C LEU A 791 -11.38 34.03 -23.29
N LYS A 792 -11.72 34.24 -24.58
CA LYS A 792 -12.48 33.29 -25.38
C LYS A 792 -11.63 32.59 -26.45
N GLY A 793 -11.80 31.28 -26.57
CA GLY A 793 -11.11 30.42 -27.54
C GLY A 793 -9.78 29.86 -27.01
N ASN A 794 -9.04 29.17 -27.87
CA ASN A 794 -7.71 28.64 -27.54
C ASN A 794 -6.64 29.74 -27.42
N HIS A 795 -5.97 29.84 -26.28
CA HIS A 795 -4.89 30.79 -25.99
C HIS A 795 -3.70 30.12 -25.32
N MET A 796 -2.47 30.56 -25.65
CA MET A 796 -1.26 30.18 -24.93
C MET A 796 -0.44 31.42 -24.59
N PHE A 797 -0.21 31.64 -23.30
CA PHE A 797 0.65 32.70 -22.77
C PHE A 797 1.92 32.09 -22.18
N GLU A 798 3.06 32.46 -22.74
CA GLU A 798 4.39 32.02 -22.31
C GLU A 798 5.14 33.23 -21.75
N VAL A 799 5.48 33.19 -20.46
CA VAL A 799 6.07 34.32 -19.73
C VAL A 799 7.54 34.00 -19.39
N PRO A 800 8.52 34.76 -19.93
CA PRO A 800 9.94 34.53 -19.67
C PRO A 800 10.36 34.82 -18.22
N ASP A 801 11.47 34.20 -17.77
CA ASP A 801 12.07 34.48 -16.45
C ASP A 801 12.31 35.98 -16.23
N GLY A 802 12.02 36.44 -15.01
CA GLY A 802 12.15 37.84 -14.62
C GLY A 802 11.18 38.80 -15.31
N HIS A 803 10.08 38.34 -15.91
CA HIS A 803 9.06 39.19 -16.53
C HIS A 803 7.67 38.97 -15.92
N ARG A 804 6.86 40.04 -15.94
CA ARG A 804 5.44 40.01 -15.58
C ARG A 804 4.59 40.30 -16.81
N MET A 805 3.67 39.39 -17.12
CA MET A 805 2.68 39.57 -18.17
C MET A 805 1.34 40.02 -17.56
N CYS A 806 0.84 41.18 -17.95
CA CYS A 806 -0.45 41.71 -17.50
C CYS A 806 -1.46 41.71 -18.66
N ILE A 807 -2.61 41.07 -18.47
CA ILE A 807 -3.73 40.99 -19.41
C ILE A 807 -4.90 41.85 -18.93
N LEU A 808 -5.36 42.78 -19.78
CA LEU A 808 -6.45 43.70 -19.48
C LEU A 808 -7.39 43.83 -20.69
N GLN A 809 -8.70 43.90 -20.46
CA GLN A 809 -9.70 44.14 -21.52
C GLN A 809 -9.50 45.51 -22.20
N ASN A 810 -9.81 45.59 -23.49
CA ASN A 810 -9.91 46.85 -24.24
C ASN A 810 -11.07 46.81 -25.26
N GLU A 811 -11.24 47.89 -26.02
CA GLU A 811 -12.27 48.03 -27.07
C GLU A 811 -12.13 47.04 -28.24
N ALA A 812 -10.97 46.38 -28.38
CA ALA A 812 -10.65 45.46 -29.48
C ALA A 812 -10.51 43.99 -29.03
N GLY A 813 -10.79 43.68 -27.77
CA GLY A 813 -10.47 42.39 -27.13
C GLY A 813 -9.68 42.63 -25.83
N PHE A 814 -8.40 42.27 -25.82
CA PHE A 814 -7.52 42.51 -24.68
C PHE A 814 -6.15 43.04 -25.12
N VAL A 815 -5.44 43.70 -24.19
CA VAL A 815 -4.03 44.09 -24.31
C VAL A 815 -3.19 43.10 -23.51
N VAL A 816 -2.12 42.60 -24.13
CA VAL A 816 -1.01 41.95 -23.43
C VAL A 816 0.06 43.02 -23.18
N LYS A 817 0.46 43.20 -21.92
CA LYS A 817 1.68 43.92 -21.55
C LYS A 817 2.69 42.93 -21.00
N LEU A 818 3.97 43.10 -21.31
CA LEU A 818 5.06 42.29 -20.78
C LEU A 818 6.14 43.23 -20.26
N ASP A 819 6.16 43.41 -18.94
CA ASP A 819 7.09 44.31 -18.26
C ASP A 819 8.21 43.48 -17.57
N PRO A 820 9.49 43.90 -17.63
CA PRO A 820 10.54 43.24 -16.86
C PRO A 820 10.35 43.53 -15.36
N ILE A 821 10.44 42.49 -14.53
CA ILE A 821 10.43 42.63 -13.06
C ILE A 821 11.67 43.44 -12.67
N LYS A 822 11.47 44.46 -11.84
CA LYS A 822 12.57 45.32 -11.40
C LYS A 822 13.63 44.51 -10.65
N LYS A 823 14.89 44.93 -10.78
CA LYS A 823 16.03 44.29 -10.09
C LYS A 823 15.85 44.23 -8.56
N GLU A 824 15.21 45.23 -7.96
CA GLU A 824 14.89 45.27 -6.53
C GLU A 824 13.85 44.23 -6.08
N MET A 825 13.00 43.74 -6.99
CA MET A 825 11.95 42.74 -6.76
C MET A 825 12.34 41.34 -7.23
N MET A 826 13.52 41.15 -7.82
CA MET A 826 13.88 39.92 -8.56
C MET A 826 14.01 38.68 -7.66
N ASP A 827 14.21 38.85 -6.35
CA ASP A 827 14.24 37.75 -5.39
C ASP A 827 12.89 37.53 -4.66
N SER A 828 11.96 38.51 -4.69
CA SER A 828 10.66 38.49 -3.99
C SER A 828 9.44 38.32 -4.90
N GLY A 829 9.57 38.64 -6.19
CA GLY A 829 8.46 38.97 -7.09
C GLY A 829 7.90 40.38 -6.87
N THR A 830 6.97 40.81 -7.74
CA THR A 830 6.21 42.06 -7.54
C THR A 830 5.03 41.89 -6.59
N TRP A 831 4.74 40.65 -6.17
CA TRP A 831 3.84 40.33 -5.06
C TRP A 831 4.17 38.94 -4.49
N TYR A 832 3.76 38.63 -3.26
CA TYR A 832 3.80 37.26 -2.71
C TYR A 832 2.81 37.08 -1.55
N TRP A 833 2.49 35.83 -1.21
CA TRP A 833 1.80 35.51 0.04
C TRP A 833 2.78 35.44 1.22
N GLU A 834 2.63 36.32 2.20
CA GLU A 834 3.21 36.18 3.54
C GLU A 834 2.39 35.16 4.34
N TYR A 835 3.06 34.29 5.09
CA TYR A 835 2.44 33.24 5.90
C TYR A 835 2.66 33.58 7.37
N THR A 836 1.57 33.76 8.12
CA THR A 836 1.58 34.09 9.55
C THR A 836 0.81 33.01 10.33
N VAL A 837 1.18 32.77 11.60
CA VAL A 837 0.47 31.82 12.47
C VAL A 837 -0.41 32.61 13.43
N ASP A 838 -1.70 32.32 13.44
CA ASP A 838 -2.72 32.94 14.29
C ASP A 838 -3.41 31.84 15.10
N GLY A 839 -2.98 31.65 16.34
CA GLY A 839 -3.37 30.50 17.17
C GLY A 839 -2.98 29.17 16.53
N ALA A 840 -3.97 28.33 16.23
CA ALA A 840 -3.81 27.04 15.57
C ALA A 840 -3.75 27.12 14.03
N HIS A 841 -3.95 28.30 13.44
CA HIS A 841 -4.22 28.49 12.01
C HIS A 841 -3.09 29.21 11.27
N VAL A 842 -2.99 28.96 9.96
CA VAL A 842 -2.08 29.67 9.07
C VAL A 842 -2.86 30.73 8.29
N LYS A 843 -2.56 32.00 8.54
CA LYS A 843 -3.18 33.15 7.88
C LYS A 843 -2.26 33.70 6.79
N LEU A 844 -2.81 33.92 5.61
CA LEU A 844 -2.13 34.53 4.48
C LEU A 844 -2.42 36.02 4.41
N ASN A 845 -1.37 36.82 4.19
CA ASN A 845 -1.49 38.24 3.81
C ASN A 845 -0.81 38.42 2.44
N MET A 846 -1.42 39.12 1.49
CA MET A 846 -0.74 39.47 0.24
C MET A 846 0.14 40.70 0.46
N VAL A 847 1.39 40.64 0.00
CA VAL A 847 2.37 41.72 0.09
C VAL A 847 2.81 42.11 -1.32
N ASP A 848 2.64 43.39 -1.67
CA ASP A 848 3.21 44.04 -2.86
C ASP A 848 4.44 44.87 -2.40
N PRO A 849 5.68 44.39 -2.58
CA PRO A 849 6.90 45.00 -2.01
C PRO A 849 7.49 46.20 -2.77
#